data_AF-A0A8J2NAH3-F1
#
_entry.id   AF-A0A8J2NAH3-F1
#
_cell.length_a   1.000
_cell.length_b   1.000
_cell.length_c   1.000
_cell.angle_alpha   90.00
_cell.angle_beta   90.00
_cell.angle_gamma   90.00
#
_symmetry.space_group_name_H-M   'P 1'
#
loop_
_entity.id
_entity.type
_entity.pdbx_description
1 polymer ?
#
loop_
_entity_poly.entity_id
_entity_poly.type
_entity_poly.pdbx_seq_one_letter_code
_entity_poly.pdbx_strand_id
1 'polypeptide(L)'
;MTKQLEAEKVTPVTLEADSPIKYEKLPGDVFMTRQLLEDALKDMWILSQGPSESVFNYVHMAIPDAACLNVLNQFDFWGAVPVGGEATFEDIAKYTRLPLEVVSRVIDHAVTMRFFAKTSPTATSVKHTSRSAALAKDSGLSALVQMVLDETGPPMLLLPEALRRFSQGKSEISKNIKETAFRLCHSGGETWGDYETSWEFIENDGEGEKKGWRQRNFVKFMAYIKDLFHTENIVLEAVDWKAAGEVIVVDLGGSAGHDDAVLATKFPNLKIVVQDLPEVAPVFEKEFPSELKSRVSFRTHNLFDPQPVQADIYMLKWILHDWPDVESVKILQALRPALRPGARVIFIDYVGKQEPSDEELPRSIQGFGTATDLRMMALFNAKERPVEAWKDIFKQADERYDVVRVEADPLSFMCDTNITDVGKELNTDFANGAAFQGGFVKTALTLGNQTVSNSQLGVIEQGSLPSGNPLFPIFGIGPVENEVLQPPYQNTPANLKDTGAVDANVYGIYMNDFRSPEGSIVFGGIDTAKFQSPLQNAGSLLINDNGVASQFVIKFSSMQLTGGNSSAWRSNVDLAPRGGLPPALIDTGNPSLNIPSASLRAMAMAIGTTFDEQAGQLGGVPCDLGSRGESLSFGFNNNQAKVSTPLAAMLVRDSSSGTTECFLPMFPSDEDDTASLGAPFMQGAYIVFDLDQKKIMMANAIINATESSLQKLDA
;
A
#
# COMPACT_ATOMS: atom_id res chain seq x y z
N MET A 1 -1.08 4.52 15.19
CA MET A 1 -1.47 3.14 15.59
C MET A 1 -2.61 3.10 16.60
N THR A 2 -2.44 3.35 17.92
CA THR A 2 -3.53 3.15 18.92
C THR A 2 -4.84 3.88 18.58
N LYS A 3 -4.78 5.17 18.24
CA LYS A 3 -5.95 5.96 17.81
C LYS A 3 -6.67 5.36 16.60
N GLN A 4 -5.91 4.76 15.67
CA GLN A 4 -6.44 4.18 14.44
C GLN A 4 -7.09 2.83 14.70
N LEU A 5 -6.47 1.99 15.54
CA LEU A 5 -7.09 0.74 16.01
C LEU A 5 -8.40 1.01 16.77
N GLU A 6 -8.44 2.06 17.59
CA GLU A 6 -9.67 2.51 18.27
C GLU A 6 -10.75 2.97 17.27
N ALA A 7 -10.37 3.77 16.26
CA ALA A 7 -11.29 4.22 15.21
C ALA A 7 -11.87 3.05 14.40
N GLU A 8 -11.05 2.04 14.11
CA GLU A 8 -11.44 0.83 13.37
C GLU A 8 -12.11 -0.23 14.25
N LYS A 9 -12.24 0.02 15.55
CA LYS A 9 -12.81 -0.90 16.56
C LYS A 9 -12.07 -2.25 16.61
N VAL A 10 -10.77 -2.24 16.34
CA VAL A 10 -9.90 -3.42 16.51
C VAL A 10 -9.68 -3.64 18.00
N THR A 11 -9.91 -4.88 18.45
CA THR A 11 -9.73 -5.23 19.87
C THR A 11 -8.25 -5.08 20.27
N PRO A 12 -7.91 -4.33 21.34
CA PRO A 12 -6.53 -4.17 21.76
C PRO A 12 -5.94 -5.48 22.27
N VAL A 13 -4.67 -5.73 21.93
CA VAL A 13 -3.91 -6.86 22.48
C VAL A 13 -3.41 -6.54 23.89
N THR A 14 -3.37 -7.55 24.75
CA THR A 14 -2.87 -7.44 26.12
C THR A 14 -1.84 -8.53 26.41
N LEU A 15 -1.30 -8.54 27.63
CA LEU A 15 -0.43 -9.62 28.11
C LEU A 15 -1.20 -10.78 28.75
N GLU A 16 -2.52 -10.67 28.87
CA GLU A 16 -3.37 -11.67 29.53
C GLU A 16 -3.86 -12.74 28.54
N ALA A 17 -4.24 -13.91 29.08
CA ALA A 17 -4.59 -15.10 28.30
C ALA A 17 -5.85 -14.94 27.41
N ASP A 18 -6.67 -13.93 27.66
CA ASP A 18 -7.87 -13.57 26.90
C ASP A 18 -7.60 -12.60 25.74
N SER A 19 -6.37 -12.09 25.61
CA SER A 19 -5.97 -11.27 24.46
C SER A 19 -6.29 -11.98 23.14
N PRO A 20 -6.70 -11.24 22.09
CA PRO A 20 -6.67 -11.73 20.73
C PRO A 20 -5.30 -12.32 20.40
N ILE A 21 -5.29 -13.45 19.67
CA ILE A 21 -4.05 -14.16 19.29
C ILE A 21 -3.26 -13.45 18.19
N LYS A 22 -3.95 -12.62 17.39
CA LYS A 22 -3.40 -11.80 16.31
C LYS A 22 -4.20 -10.51 16.18
N TYR A 23 -3.62 -9.51 15.52
CA TYR A 23 -4.38 -8.38 15.03
C TYR A 23 -5.15 -8.84 13.79
N GLU A 24 -6.48 -8.73 13.81
CA GLU A 24 -7.29 -9.00 12.62
C GLU A 24 -7.33 -7.74 11.75
N LYS A 25 -7.00 -7.86 10.46
CA LYS A 25 -7.15 -6.81 9.44
C LYS A 25 -6.40 -5.51 9.77
N LEU A 26 -5.07 -5.54 9.72
CA LEU A 26 -4.28 -4.31 9.77
C LEU A 26 -4.17 -3.71 8.36
N PRO A 27 -4.65 -2.47 8.13
CA PRO A 27 -4.30 -1.71 6.95
C PRO A 27 -2.78 -1.64 6.71
N GLY A 28 -2.34 -1.62 5.45
CA GLY A 28 -0.91 -1.57 5.12
C GLY A 28 -0.16 -0.43 5.81
N ASP A 29 -0.77 0.75 5.98
CA ASP A 29 -0.20 1.89 6.70
C ASP A 29 -0.06 1.65 8.22
N VAL A 30 -1.04 0.98 8.85
CA VAL A 30 -0.96 0.57 10.25
C VAL A 30 0.13 -0.47 10.43
N PHE A 31 0.23 -1.43 9.51
CA PHE A 31 1.29 -2.41 9.49
C PHE A 31 2.67 -1.74 9.41
N MET A 32 2.86 -0.79 8.49
CA MET A 32 4.12 -0.04 8.36
C MET A 32 4.46 0.77 9.62
N THR A 33 3.46 1.46 10.19
CA THR A 33 3.63 2.19 11.45
C THR A 33 4.07 1.26 12.58
N ARG A 34 3.51 0.05 12.64
CA ARG A 34 3.88 -0.96 13.62
C ARG A 34 5.32 -1.44 13.41
N GLN A 35 5.76 -1.68 12.17
CA GLN A 35 7.15 -2.08 11.88
C GLN A 35 8.16 -1.01 12.31
N LEU A 36 7.87 0.27 12.03
CA LEU A 36 8.71 1.38 12.48
C LEU A 36 8.76 1.51 14.02
N LEU A 37 7.64 1.25 14.70
CA LEU A 37 7.61 1.20 16.16
C LEU A 37 8.45 0.04 16.70
N GLU A 38 8.35 -1.16 16.11
CA GLU A 38 9.14 -2.33 16.51
C GLU A 38 10.65 -2.07 16.34
N ASP A 39 11.05 -1.44 15.24
CA ASP A 39 12.43 -1.02 15.00
C ASP A 39 12.93 0.00 16.04
N ALA A 40 12.13 1.03 16.34
CA ALA A 40 12.48 2.04 17.34
C ALA A 40 12.58 1.44 18.76
N LEU A 41 11.69 0.50 19.11
CA LEU A 41 11.73 -0.20 20.39
C LEU A 41 12.99 -1.08 20.50
N LYS A 42 13.38 -1.75 19.40
CA LYS A 42 14.61 -2.55 19.35
C LYS A 42 15.85 -1.68 19.48
N ASP A 43 15.89 -0.51 18.83
CA ASP A 43 16.99 0.44 19.00
C ASP A 43 17.08 0.94 20.44
N MET A 44 15.95 1.31 21.04
CA MET A 44 15.91 1.75 22.44
C MET A 44 16.41 0.65 23.39
N TRP A 45 16.04 -0.61 23.14
CA TRP A 45 16.52 -1.77 23.91
C TRP A 45 18.03 -1.95 23.82
N ILE A 46 18.61 -1.80 22.62
CA ILE A 46 20.06 -1.87 22.40
C ILE A 46 20.76 -0.68 23.06
N LEU A 47 20.23 0.53 22.87
CA LEU A 47 20.80 1.77 23.41
C LEU A 47 20.80 1.79 24.94
N SER A 48 19.79 1.21 25.60
CA SER A 48 19.74 1.15 27.06
C SER A 48 20.81 0.24 27.69
N GLN A 49 21.33 -0.73 26.93
CA GLN A 49 22.40 -1.63 27.36
C GLN A 49 23.79 -1.14 26.91
N GLY A 50 23.85 -0.42 25.79
CA GLY A 50 25.09 -0.10 25.12
C GLY A 50 25.65 -1.27 24.30
N PRO A 51 26.69 -1.04 23.49
CA PRO A 51 27.09 -1.96 22.42
C PRO A 51 27.68 -3.30 22.92
N SER A 52 28.46 -3.29 24.00
CA SER A 52 29.09 -4.52 24.52
C SER A 52 28.09 -5.41 25.24
N GLU A 53 27.28 -4.81 26.13
CA GLU A 53 26.32 -5.54 26.95
C GLU A 53 25.15 -6.07 26.10
N SER A 54 24.67 -5.31 25.11
CA SER A 54 23.62 -5.78 24.21
C SER A 54 24.01 -7.03 23.43
N VAL A 55 25.26 -7.14 22.96
CA VAL A 55 25.77 -8.35 22.30
C VAL A 55 25.86 -9.50 23.29
N PHE A 56 26.44 -9.28 24.47
CA PHE A 56 26.54 -10.29 25.51
C PHE A 56 25.16 -10.85 25.89
N ASN A 57 24.20 -9.97 26.17
CA ASN A 57 22.84 -10.35 26.54
C ASN A 57 22.12 -11.06 25.40
N TYR A 58 22.28 -10.60 24.15
CA TYR A 58 21.70 -11.30 22.99
C TYR A 58 22.19 -12.74 22.89
N VAL A 59 23.51 -12.98 22.90
CA VAL A 59 24.05 -14.35 22.77
C VAL A 59 23.78 -15.20 24.01
N HIS A 60 23.75 -14.58 25.19
CA HIS A 60 23.50 -15.28 26.45
C HIS A 60 22.04 -15.77 26.55
N MET A 61 21.08 -14.99 26.03
CA MET A 61 19.65 -15.31 26.12
C MET A 61 19.14 -16.10 24.91
N ALA A 62 19.66 -15.86 23.70
CA ALA A 62 19.11 -16.43 22.47
C ALA A 62 19.00 -17.97 22.47
N ILE A 63 20.05 -18.67 22.93
CA ILE A 63 20.07 -20.15 22.92
C ILE A 63 19.18 -20.74 24.04
N PRO A 64 19.27 -20.29 25.31
CA PRO A 64 18.33 -20.74 26.35
C PRO A 64 16.86 -20.46 26.01
N ASP A 65 16.54 -19.28 25.49
CA ASP A 65 15.17 -18.89 25.13
C ASP A 65 14.62 -19.85 24.05
N ALA A 66 15.39 -20.09 22.98
CA ALA A 66 15.02 -21.01 21.91
C ALA A 66 14.89 -22.46 22.42
N ALA A 67 15.84 -22.95 23.22
CA ALA A 67 15.81 -24.30 23.77
C ALA A 67 14.59 -24.50 24.69
N CYS A 68 14.28 -23.52 25.54
CA CYS A 68 13.12 -23.55 26.40
C CYS A 68 11.81 -23.59 25.60
N LEU A 69 11.68 -22.72 24.59
CA LEU A 69 10.51 -22.74 23.72
C LEU A 69 10.34 -24.07 22.98
N ASN A 70 11.43 -24.69 22.52
CA ASN A 70 11.39 -26.02 21.92
C ASN A 70 10.94 -27.09 22.94
N VAL A 71 11.47 -27.09 24.16
CA VAL A 71 11.05 -28.02 25.23
C VAL A 71 9.56 -27.86 25.55
N LEU A 72 9.10 -26.62 25.72
CA LEU A 72 7.68 -26.35 25.99
C LEU A 72 6.77 -26.92 24.90
N ASN A 73 7.19 -26.81 23.63
CA ASN A 73 6.44 -27.30 22.49
C ASN A 73 6.47 -28.83 22.35
N GLN A 74 7.65 -29.45 22.46
CA GLN A 74 7.84 -30.91 22.29
C GLN A 74 7.15 -31.74 23.38
N PHE A 75 7.05 -31.19 24.59
CA PHE A 75 6.41 -31.85 25.73
C PHE A 75 4.98 -31.35 26.02
N ASP A 76 4.42 -30.51 25.14
CA ASP A 76 3.07 -29.95 25.25
C ASP A 76 2.77 -29.29 26.60
N PHE A 77 3.62 -28.35 27.01
CA PHE A 77 3.36 -27.51 28.18
C PHE A 77 2.13 -26.61 27.96
N TRP A 78 1.74 -26.37 26.71
CA TRP A 78 0.57 -25.57 26.36
C TRP A 78 -0.72 -26.25 26.79
N GLY A 79 -0.87 -27.55 26.53
CA GLY A 79 -2.01 -28.35 26.98
C GLY A 79 -1.99 -28.71 28.47
N ALA A 80 -0.82 -28.62 29.12
CA ALA A 80 -0.66 -28.91 30.55
C ALA A 80 -1.32 -27.87 31.48
N VAL A 81 -1.57 -26.66 30.98
CA VAL A 81 -2.20 -25.56 31.73
C VAL A 81 -3.57 -25.25 31.11
N PRO A 82 -4.68 -25.20 31.87
CA PRO A 82 -5.97 -24.81 31.30
C PRO A 82 -6.00 -23.33 30.92
N VAL A 83 -6.47 -23.00 29.71
CA VAL A 83 -6.70 -21.60 29.29
C VAL A 83 -7.74 -20.95 30.20
N GLY A 84 -7.39 -19.82 30.81
CA GLY A 84 -8.22 -19.13 31.80
C GLY A 84 -8.16 -19.73 33.22
N GLY A 85 -7.33 -20.76 33.43
CA GLY A 85 -7.08 -21.39 34.72
C GLY A 85 -5.61 -21.39 35.10
N GLU A 86 -5.30 -22.18 36.12
CA GLU A 86 -3.94 -22.39 36.66
C GLU A 86 -3.63 -23.88 36.74
N ALA A 87 -2.34 -24.22 36.69
CA ALA A 87 -1.83 -25.55 36.98
C ALA A 87 -0.62 -25.47 37.92
N THR A 88 -0.48 -26.45 38.82
CA THR A 88 0.71 -26.58 39.67
C THR A 88 1.87 -27.19 38.88
N PHE A 89 3.10 -26.98 39.34
CA PHE A 89 4.28 -27.59 38.73
C PHE A 89 4.21 -29.13 38.80
N GLU A 90 3.61 -29.67 39.85
CA GLU A 90 3.32 -31.09 40.02
C GLU A 90 2.33 -31.62 38.97
N ASP A 91 1.26 -30.86 38.69
CA ASP A 91 0.28 -31.22 37.65
C ASP A 91 0.94 -31.22 36.26
N ILE A 92 1.75 -30.20 35.96
CA ILE A 92 2.48 -30.09 34.70
C ILE A 92 3.51 -31.23 34.57
N ALA A 93 4.24 -31.56 35.63
CA ALA A 93 5.19 -32.67 35.65
C ALA A 93 4.49 -34.01 35.39
N LYS A 94 3.31 -34.23 35.97
CA LYS A 94 2.51 -35.43 35.72
C LYS A 94 2.02 -35.50 34.27
N TYR A 95 1.59 -34.38 33.69
CA TYR A 95 1.11 -34.29 32.30
C TYR A 95 2.24 -34.57 31.29
N THR A 96 3.33 -33.80 31.40
CA THR A 96 4.49 -33.84 30.50
C THR A 96 5.35 -35.09 30.70
N ARG A 97 5.19 -35.79 31.84
CA ARG A 97 6.01 -36.93 32.29
C ARG A 97 7.48 -36.56 32.48
N LEU A 98 7.77 -35.28 32.73
CA LEU A 98 9.09 -34.79 33.07
C LEU A 98 9.29 -34.76 34.60
N PRO A 99 10.53 -34.89 35.08
CA PRO A 99 10.82 -34.67 36.50
C PRO A 99 10.39 -33.27 36.95
N LEU A 100 9.85 -33.15 38.16
CA LEU A 100 9.40 -31.87 38.72
C LEU A 100 10.50 -30.79 38.71
N GLU A 101 11.76 -31.19 38.95
CA GLU A 101 12.91 -30.29 38.88
C GLU A 101 13.09 -29.68 37.48
N VAL A 102 12.92 -30.48 36.44
CA VAL A 102 13.01 -30.02 35.04
C VAL A 102 11.86 -29.07 34.73
N VAL A 103 10.63 -29.44 35.09
CA VAL A 103 9.45 -28.58 34.90
C VAL A 103 9.63 -27.23 35.58
N SER A 104 10.10 -27.24 36.83
CA SER A 104 10.33 -26.01 37.60
C SER A 104 11.31 -25.08 36.88
N ARG A 105 12.45 -25.60 36.42
CA ARG A 105 13.47 -24.83 35.70
C ARG A 105 12.97 -24.29 34.36
N VAL A 106 12.24 -25.11 33.60
CA VAL A 106 11.68 -24.73 32.31
C VAL A 106 10.61 -23.64 32.49
N ILE A 107 9.69 -23.82 33.44
CA ILE A 107 8.65 -22.82 33.73
C ILE A 107 9.26 -21.53 34.26
N ASP A 108 10.24 -21.58 35.16
CA ASP A 108 10.88 -20.38 35.70
C ASP A 108 11.49 -19.51 34.59
N HIS A 109 12.13 -20.14 33.59
CA HIS A 109 12.65 -19.41 32.43
C HIS A 109 11.54 -19.00 31.45
N ALA A 110 10.50 -19.81 31.26
CA ALA A 110 9.33 -19.45 30.45
C ALA A 110 8.59 -18.21 31.01
N VAL A 111 8.61 -18.02 32.33
CA VAL A 111 8.07 -16.83 32.99
C VAL A 111 8.89 -15.58 32.67
N THR A 112 10.23 -15.67 32.55
CA THR A 112 11.06 -14.51 32.14
C THR A 112 10.77 -14.09 30.71
N MET A 113 10.40 -15.04 29.86
CA MET A 113 9.94 -14.80 28.49
C MET A 113 8.44 -14.42 28.41
N ARG A 114 7.73 -14.34 29.53
CA ARG A 114 6.28 -14.08 29.60
C ARG A 114 5.45 -15.08 28.79
N PHE A 115 5.86 -16.34 28.70
CA PHE A 115 4.97 -17.41 28.25
C PHE A 115 4.02 -17.81 29.38
N PHE A 116 4.48 -17.86 30.62
CA PHE A 116 3.60 -18.10 31.77
C PHE A 116 3.73 -16.99 32.80
N ALA A 117 2.76 -16.89 33.70
CA ALA A 117 2.80 -15.98 34.85
C ALA A 117 2.54 -16.75 36.14
N LYS A 118 3.39 -16.52 37.15
CA LYS A 118 3.15 -17.01 38.51
C LYS A 118 2.14 -16.11 39.22
N THR A 119 1.30 -16.69 40.07
CA THR A 119 0.35 -15.94 40.90
C THR A 119 1.02 -15.14 42.02
N SER A 120 2.22 -15.55 42.42
CA SER A 120 3.12 -14.80 43.30
C SER A 120 4.58 -15.19 43.02
N PRO A 121 5.58 -14.43 43.47
CA PRO A 121 6.99 -14.76 43.24
C PRO A 121 7.41 -16.14 43.76
N THR A 122 6.73 -16.66 44.79
CA THR A 122 7.00 -17.98 45.40
C THR A 122 5.99 -19.05 45.03
N ALA A 123 5.02 -18.76 44.15
CA ALA A 123 4.03 -19.74 43.74
C ALA A 123 4.66 -20.89 42.94
N THR A 124 4.18 -22.09 43.20
CA THR A 124 4.42 -23.30 42.39
C THR A 124 3.25 -23.57 41.44
N SER A 125 2.41 -22.55 41.18
CA SER A 125 1.39 -22.57 40.15
C SER A 125 1.65 -21.48 39.11
N VAL A 126 1.21 -21.74 37.88
CA VAL A 126 1.25 -20.79 36.77
C VAL A 126 -0.08 -20.76 36.03
N LYS A 127 -0.36 -19.59 35.46
CA LYS A 127 -1.39 -19.37 34.44
C LYS A 127 -0.75 -19.00 33.11
N HIS A 128 -1.52 -19.17 32.04
CA HIS A 128 -1.17 -18.64 30.73
C HIS A 128 -1.05 -17.10 30.75
N THR A 129 -0.20 -16.58 29.87
CA THR A 129 -0.23 -15.21 29.36
C THR A 129 -0.85 -15.21 27.95
N SER A 130 -0.93 -14.06 27.28
CA SER A 130 -1.35 -14.00 25.87
C SER A 130 -0.50 -14.90 24.96
N ARG A 131 0.82 -14.99 25.19
CA ARG A 131 1.76 -15.75 24.33
C ARG A 131 1.54 -17.26 24.39
N SER A 132 1.46 -17.85 25.59
CA SER A 132 1.24 -19.30 25.71
C SER A 132 -0.22 -19.68 25.46
N ALA A 133 -1.18 -18.79 25.77
CA ALA A 133 -2.57 -19.02 25.41
C ALA A 133 -2.74 -19.06 23.88
N ALA A 134 -2.01 -18.23 23.12
CA ALA A 134 -2.02 -18.28 21.66
C ALA A 134 -1.54 -19.65 21.15
N LEU A 135 -0.43 -20.18 21.68
CA LEU A 135 0.09 -21.51 21.34
C LEU A 135 -0.90 -22.64 21.70
N ALA A 136 -1.59 -22.53 22.84
CA ALA A 136 -2.60 -23.50 23.27
C ALA A 136 -3.88 -23.46 22.40
N LYS A 137 -4.23 -22.30 21.83
CA LYS A 137 -5.43 -22.10 21.01
C LYS A 137 -5.20 -22.37 19.52
N ASP A 138 -3.99 -22.20 19.02
CA ASP A 138 -3.64 -22.30 17.61
C ASP A 138 -2.56 -23.35 17.36
N SER A 139 -2.98 -24.50 16.82
CA SER A 139 -2.08 -25.59 16.50
C SER A 139 -1.11 -25.27 15.35
N GLY A 140 -1.45 -24.30 14.49
CA GLY A 140 -0.58 -23.83 13.41
C GLY A 140 0.59 -23.00 13.93
N LEU A 141 0.34 -22.14 14.93
CA LEU A 141 1.40 -21.43 15.64
C LEU A 141 2.35 -22.40 16.39
N SER A 142 1.81 -23.44 17.00
CA SER A 142 2.64 -24.49 17.63
C SER A 142 3.45 -25.30 16.59
N ALA A 143 2.88 -25.53 15.41
CA ALA A 143 3.59 -26.15 14.28
C ALA A 143 4.72 -25.25 13.73
N LEU A 144 4.53 -23.93 13.67
CA LEU A 144 5.60 -22.97 13.35
C LEU A 144 6.78 -23.12 14.31
N VAL A 145 6.53 -23.14 15.62
CA VAL A 145 7.59 -23.28 16.62
C VAL A 145 8.39 -24.57 16.39
N GLN A 146 7.70 -25.67 16.11
CA GLN A 146 8.34 -26.95 15.82
C GLN A 146 9.20 -26.90 14.55
N MET A 147 8.62 -26.46 13.43
CA MET A 147 9.33 -26.33 12.16
C MET A 147 10.60 -25.49 12.34
N VAL A 148 10.47 -24.30 12.94
CA VAL A 148 11.61 -23.39 13.08
C VAL A 148 12.68 -23.93 14.04
N LEU A 149 12.30 -24.42 15.23
CA LEU A 149 13.29 -24.75 16.27
C LEU A 149 13.83 -26.19 16.19
N ASP A 150 13.02 -27.14 15.73
CA ASP A 150 13.37 -28.56 15.71
C ASP A 150 13.89 -29.01 14.34
N GLU A 151 13.30 -28.49 13.25
CA GLU A 151 13.63 -28.94 11.89
C GLU A 151 14.70 -28.03 11.26
N THR A 152 14.53 -26.71 11.36
CA THR A 152 15.49 -25.76 10.78
C THR A 152 16.62 -25.34 11.74
N GLY A 153 16.35 -25.38 13.05
CA GLY A 153 17.27 -24.89 14.08
C GLY A 153 18.64 -25.59 14.09
N PRO A 154 18.69 -26.94 14.19
CA PRO A 154 19.96 -27.66 14.21
C PRO A 154 20.81 -27.47 12.94
N PRO A 155 20.26 -27.58 11.70
CA PRO A 155 20.98 -27.20 10.48
C PRO A 155 21.54 -25.78 10.51
N MET A 156 20.76 -24.79 10.97
CA MET A 156 21.19 -23.40 11.05
C MET A 156 22.42 -23.21 11.95
N LEU A 157 22.50 -23.94 13.07
CA LEU A 157 23.67 -23.89 13.96
C LEU A 157 24.92 -24.57 13.37
N LEU A 158 24.75 -25.47 12.39
CA LEU A 158 25.85 -26.13 11.67
C LEU A 158 26.30 -25.39 10.40
N LEU A 159 25.63 -24.28 10.05
CA LEU A 159 25.95 -23.48 8.87
C LEU A 159 27.42 -23.05 8.78
N PRO A 160 28.12 -22.63 9.86
CA PRO A 160 29.54 -22.31 9.79
C PRO A 160 30.40 -23.49 9.31
N GLU A 161 30.06 -24.71 9.70
CA GLU A 161 30.78 -25.91 9.27
C GLU A 161 30.46 -26.29 7.82
N ALA A 162 29.19 -26.18 7.41
CA ALA A 162 28.80 -26.36 6.01
C ALA A 162 29.55 -25.39 5.09
N LEU A 163 29.62 -24.11 5.47
CA LEU A 163 30.32 -23.08 4.70
C LEU A 163 31.83 -23.37 4.62
N ARG A 164 32.47 -23.81 5.70
CA ARG A 164 33.90 -24.22 5.66
C ARG A 164 34.15 -25.35 4.67
N ARG A 165 33.27 -26.36 4.63
CA ARG A 165 33.43 -27.53 3.76
C ARG A 165 33.11 -27.25 2.30
N PHE A 166 32.02 -26.53 2.06
CA PHE A 166 31.41 -26.48 0.74
C PHE A 166 31.57 -25.13 0.04
N SER A 167 31.89 -24.06 0.76
CA SER A 167 31.90 -22.69 0.19
C SER A 167 33.21 -21.92 0.40
N GLN A 168 33.97 -22.18 1.46
CA GLN A 168 35.18 -21.42 1.79
C GLN A 168 36.22 -21.51 0.67
N GLY A 169 36.61 -20.35 0.12
CA GLY A 169 37.57 -20.25 -0.98
C GLY A 169 36.98 -20.45 -2.38
N LYS A 170 35.65 -20.58 -2.52
CA LYS A 170 34.95 -20.67 -3.81
C LYS A 170 34.27 -19.35 -4.16
N SER A 171 34.06 -19.08 -5.45
CA SER A 171 33.37 -17.89 -5.96
C SER A 171 31.84 -18.03 -5.95
N GLU A 172 31.33 -19.25 -5.89
CA GLU A 172 29.90 -19.59 -5.86
C GLU A 172 29.65 -20.64 -4.77
N ILE A 173 28.43 -20.66 -4.21
CA ILE A 173 27.95 -21.74 -3.35
C ILE A 173 27.77 -23.03 -4.15
N SER A 174 27.79 -24.18 -3.47
CA SER A 174 27.47 -25.46 -4.08
C SER A 174 26.04 -25.47 -4.64
N LYS A 175 25.88 -26.03 -5.84
CA LYS A 175 24.58 -26.26 -6.49
C LYS A 175 24.01 -27.64 -6.14
N ASN A 176 24.72 -28.42 -5.33
CA ASN A 176 24.32 -29.74 -4.87
C ASN A 176 23.47 -29.61 -3.59
N ILE A 177 22.20 -30.03 -3.66
CA ILE A 177 21.26 -30.00 -2.53
C ILE A 177 21.68 -30.94 -1.38
N LYS A 178 22.65 -31.84 -1.62
CA LYS A 178 23.23 -32.73 -0.60
C LYS A 178 24.46 -32.12 0.10
N GLU A 179 24.95 -30.96 -0.33
CA GLU A 179 26.10 -30.28 0.28
C GLU A 179 25.65 -29.16 1.24
N THR A 180 24.66 -29.45 2.09
CA THR A 180 23.96 -28.48 2.94
C THR A 180 24.31 -28.66 4.41
N ALA A 181 23.98 -27.65 5.23
CA ALA A 181 24.07 -27.78 6.68
C ALA A 181 23.07 -28.81 7.22
N PHE A 182 21.91 -28.93 6.56
CA PHE A 182 20.95 -30.00 6.80
C PHE A 182 21.59 -31.39 6.66
N ARG A 183 22.22 -31.69 5.50
CA ARG A 183 22.82 -33.01 5.28
C ARG A 183 23.88 -33.35 6.34
N LEU A 184 24.67 -32.35 6.77
CA LEU A 184 25.65 -32.53 7.84
C LEU A 184 24.98 -32.90 9.17
N CYS A 185 23.88 -32.24 9.52
CA CYS A 185 23.10 -32.51 10.73
C CYS A 185 22.55 -33.94 10.74
N HIS A 186 22.04 -34.38 9.59
CA HIS A 186 21.41 -35.69 9.42
C HIS A 186 22.38 -36.74 8.88
N SER A 187 23.69 -36.59 9.12
CA SER A 187 24.68 -37.62 8.75
C SER A 187 25.03 -38.48 9.95
N GLY A 188 24.81 -39.81 9.84
CA GLY A 188 25.23 -40.78 10.87
C GLY A 188 24.12 -41.36 11.76
N GLY A 189 22.84 -41.02 11.55
CA GLY A 189 21.70 -41.84 11.99
C GLY A 189 21.32 -41.87 13.47
N GLU A 190 22.21 -41.51 14.40
CA GLU A 190 21.96 -41.77 15.83
C GLU A 190 21.01 -40.75 16.51
N THR A 191 21.18 -39.44 16.26
CA THR A 191 20.42 -38.40 16.99
C THR A 191 19.26 -37.83 16.18
N TRP A 192 19.47 -37.62 14.88
CA TRP A 192 18.51 -36.93 14.00
C TRP A 192 18.10 -37.77 12.79
N GLY A 193 18.39 -39.07 12.81
CA GLY A 193 18.22 -39.96 11.65
C GLY A 193 19.23 -39.68 10.53
N ASP A 194 19.15 -40.47 9.46
CA ASP A 194 19.97 -40.30 8.26
C ASP A 194 19.06 -39.99 7.07
N TYR A 195 19.05 -38.72 6.67
CA TYR A 195 18.21 -38.19 5.59
C TYR A 195 19.07 -37.38 4.64
N GLU A 196 18.82 -37.49 3.34
CA GLU A 196 19.56 -36.79 2.30
C GLU A 196 19.13 -35.33 2.15
N THR A 197 17.83 -35.05 2.33
CA THR A 197 17.23 -33.72 2.14
C THR A 197 16.20 -33.39 3.23
N SER A 198 15.90 -32.10 3.41
CA SER A 198 14.89 -31.64 4.38
C SER A 198 13.51 -32.23 4.10
N TRP A 199 13.14 -32.39 2.82
CA TRP A 199 11.86 -32.99 2.42
C TRP A 199 11.78 -34.46 2.82
N GLU A 200 12.84 -35.24 2.58
CA GLU A 200 12.89 -36.64 2.98
C GLU A 200 12.68 -36.81 4.49
N PHE A 201 13.26 -35.92 5.31
CA PHE A 201 13.06 -35.91 6.76
C PHE A 201 11.62 -35.57 7.15
N ILE A 202 11.05 -34.49 6.61
CA ILE A 202 9.67 -34.09 6.92
C ILE A 202 8.67 -35.21 6.55
N GLU A 203 8.90 -35.90 5.44
CA GLU A 203 8.03 -36.97 4.93
C GLU A 203 8.17 -38.28 5.69
N ASN A 204 9.41 -38.68 5.99
CA ASN A 204 9.69 -40.05 6.43
C ASN A 204 9.95 -40.19 7.92
N ASP A 205 10.07 -39.10 8.67
CA ASP A 205 10.38 -39.17 10.08
C ASP A 205 9.31 -39.89 10.90
N GLY A 206 9.78 -40.62 11.91
CA GLY A 206 8.98 -41.48 12.79
C GLY A 206 8.74 -42.89 12.26
N GLU A 207 8.25 -43.76 13.15
CA GLU A 207 7.96 -45.16 12.86
C GLU A 207 6.50 -45.50 13.16
N GLY A 208 5.98 -46.56 12.54
CA GLY A 208 4.60 -47.04 12.77
C GLY A 208 3.56 -45.94 12.52
N GLU A 209 2.66 -45.72 13.48
CA GLU A 209 1.62 -44.67 13.41
C GLU A 209 2.19 -43.25 13.42
N LYS A 210 3.43 -43.07 13.89
CA LYS A 210 4.11 -41.76 13.88
C LYS A 210 4.80 -41.45 12.56
N LYS A 211 4.92 -42.39 11.61
CA LYS A 211 5.56 -42.08 10.32
C LYS A 211 4.88 -40.89 9.62
N GLY A 212 5.68 -39.95 9.11
CA GLY A 212 5.21 -38.73 8.41
C GLY A 212 4.48 -37.74 9.31
N TRP A 213 4.74 -37.75 10.61
CA TRP A 213 4.12 -36.81 11.55
C TRP A 213 4.57 -35.37 11.33
N ARG A 214 5.82 -35.15 10.90
CA ARG A 214 6.35 -33.84 10.54
C ARG A 214 5.62 -33.27 9.33
N GLN A 215 5.40 -34.06 8.27
CA GLN A 215 4.56 -33.66 7.14
C GLN A 215 3.17 -33.18 7.57
N ARG A 216 2.51 -33.89 8.51
CA ARG A 216 1.21 -33.46 9.04
C ARG A 216 1.28 -32.13 9.79
N ASN A 217 2.38 -31.85 10.49
CA ASN A 217 2.58 -30.57 11.15
C ASN A 217 3.01 -29.47 10.17
N PHE A 218 3.76 -29.79 9.12
CA PHE A 218 4.09 -28.87 8.05
C PHE A 218 2.83 -28.33 7.37
N VAL A 219 1.84 -29.18 7.08
CA VAL A 219 0.53 -28.74 6.53
C VAL A 219 -0.14 -27.69 7.43
N LYS A 220 -0.12 -27.88 8.76
CA LYS A 220 -0.67 -26.90 9.71
C LYS A 220 0.12 -25.60 9.73
N PHE A 221 1.45 -25.69 9.66
CA PHE A 221 2.33 -24.54 9.54
C PHE A 221 2.03 -23.74 8.27
N MET A 222 1.89 -24.40 7.11
CA MET A 222 1.56 -23.71 5.85
C MET A 222 0.18 -23.05 5.88
N ALA A 223 -0.82 -23.71 6.48
CA ALA A 223 -2.13 -23.10 6.69
C ALA A 223 -2.05 -21.86 7.59
N TYR A 224 -1.21 -21.89 8.62
CA TYR A 224 -0.97 -20.75 9.51
C TYR A 224 -0.25 -19.59 8.80
N ILE A 225 0.81 -19.88 8.04
CA ILE A 225 1.53 -18.87 7.25
C ILE A 225 0.61 -18.21 6.23
N LYS A 226 -0.25 -18.99 5.56
CA LYS A 226 -1.25 -18.46 4.63
C LYS A 226 -2.15 -17.42 5.30
N ASP A 227 -2.68 -17.76 6.47
CA ASP A 227 -3.59 -16.91 7.24
C ASP A 227 -2.88 -15.71 7.88
N LEU A 228 -1.64 -15.88 8.34
CA LEU A 228 -0.83 -14.81 8.92
C LEU A 228 -0.52 -13.70 7.91
N PHE A 229 -0.22 -14.09 6.67
CA PHE A 229 0.17 -13.18 5.59
C PHE A 229 -0.95 -12.88 4.59
N HIS A 230 -2.16 -13.40 4.82
CA HIS A 230 -3.30 -13.25 3.92
C HIS A 230 -3.00 -13.62 2.46
N THR A 231 -2.09 -14.57 2.23
CA THR A 231 -1.61 -14.93 0.88
C THR A 231 -2.67 -15.59 -0.01
N GLU A 232 -3.85 -15.88 0.54
CA GLU A 232 -5.03 -16.28 -0.24
C GLU A 232 -5.45 -15.20 -1.24
N ASN A 233 -5.33 -13.91 -0.89
CA ASN A 233 -5.67 -12.81 -1.79
C ASN A 233 -4.75 -12.78 -3.02
N ILE A 234 -3.46 -13.06 -2.83
CA ILE A 234 -2.49 -13.14 -3.92
C ILE A 234 -2.93 -14.19 -4.94
N VAL A 235 -3.38 -15.36 -4.48
CA VAL A 235 -3.87 -16.43 -5.37
C VAL A 235 -5.18 -16.03 -6.05
N LEU A 236 -6.08 -15.35 -5.33
CA LEU A 236 -7.36 -14.87 -5.87
C LEU A 236 -7.20 -13.78 -6.95
N GLU A 237 -6.10 -13.03 -6.92
CA GLU A 237 -5.81 -11.89 -7.81
C GLU A 237 -4.75 -12.19 -8.88
N ALA A 238 -4.06 -13.34 -8.76
CA ALA A 238 -3.05 -13.79 -9.72
C ALA A 238 -3.60 -13.96 -11.15
N VAL A 239 -4.90 -14.24 -11.27
CA VAL A 239 -5.62 -14.37 -12.55
C VAL A 239 -6.99 -13.73 -12.41
N ASP A 240 -7.50 -13.12 -13.47
CA ASP A 240 -8.94 -12.91 -13.60
C ASP A 240 -9.65 -14.26 -13.82
N TRP A 241 -9.80 -15.01 -12.74
CA TRP A 241 -10.41 -16.35 -12.73
C TRP A 241 -11.85 -16.34 -13.26
N LYS A 242 -12.54 -15.20 -13.14
CA LYS A 242 -13.90 -15.03 -13.66
C LYS A 242 -13.88 -14.93 -15.18
N ALA A 243 -12.98 -14.14 -15.77
CA ALA A 243 -12.82 -14.06 -17.22
C ALA A 243 -12.20 -15.33 -17.82
N ALA A 244 -11.40 -16.08 -17.04
CA ALA A 244 -10.82 -17.34 -17.49
C ALA A 244 -11.88 -18.40 -17.86
N GLY A 245 -13.05 -18.38 -17.19
CA GLY A 245 -14.15 -19.29 -17.51
C GLY A 245 -13.91 -20.73 -17.03
N GLU A 246 -14.21 -21.72 -17.87
CA GLU A 246 -14.00 -23.14 -17.55
C GLU A 246 -12.57 -23.56 -17.95
N VAL A 247 -11.66 -23.51 -16.99
CA VAL A 247 -10.24 -23.87 -17.17
C VAL A 247 -9.81 -24.98 -16.22
N ILE A 248 -8.80 -25.73 -16.64
CA ILE A 248 -8.11 -26.73 -15.81
C ILE A 248 -6.88 -26.09 -15.20
N VAL A 249 -6.80 -26.14 -13.87
CA VAL A 249 -5.65 -25.69 -13.09
C VAL A 249 -4.92 -26.91 -12.53
N VAL A 250 -3.60 -26.94 -12.65
CA VAL A 250 -2.74 -27.89 -11.95
C VAL A 250 -1.96 -27.10 -10.91
N ASP A 251 -2.18 -27.41 -9.63
CA ASP A 251 -1.39 -26.84 -8.53
C ASP A 251 -0.24 -27.79 -8.18
N LEU A 252 0.99 -27.38 -8.46
CA LEU A 252 2.19 -28.18 -8.30
C LEU A 252 2.81 -27.94 -6.93
N GLY A 253 2.92 -29.00 -6.13
CA GLY A 253 3.29 -28.88 -4.72
C GLY A 253 2.19 -28.23 -3.88
N GLY A 254 0.93 -28.40 -4.28
CA GLY A 254 -0.24 -27.78 -3.64
C GLY A 254 -0.57 -28.30 -2.24
N SER A 255 0.24 -29.23 -1.71
CA SER A 255 0.07 -29.82 -0.39
C SER A 255 -1.35 -30.41 -0.22
N ALA A 256 -2.02 -30.12 0.89
CA ALA A 256 -3.39 -30.55 1.15
C ALA A 256 -4.47 -29.73 0.39
N GLY A 257 -4.09 -28.85 -0.55
CA GLY A 257 -5.02 -28.08 -1.39
C GLY A 257 -5.70 -26.90 -0.71
N HIS A 258 -5.02 -26.25 0.23
CA HIS A 258 -5.61 -25.18 1.05
C HIS A 258 -5.93 -23.89 0.26
N ASP A 259 -5.14 -23.59 -0.78
CA ASP A 259 -5.39 -22.47 -1.71
C ASP A 259 -6.46 -22.86 -2.75
N ASP A 260 -6.44 -24.12 -3.20
CA ASP A 260 -7.42 -24.65 -4.16
C ASP A 260 -8.85 -24.68 -3.60
N ALA A 261 -9.00 -24.94 -2.30
CA ALA A 261 -10.30 -24.86 -1.64
C ALA A 261 -10.88 -23.43 -1.72
N VAL A 262 -10.04 -22.41 -1.56
CA VAL A 262 -10.44 -20.99 -1.65
C VAL A 262 -10.81 -20.64 -3.10
N LEU A 263 -9.97 -21.03 -4.06
CA LEU A 263 -10.22 -20.83 -5.49
C LEU A 263 -11.51 -21.52 -5.94
N ALA A 264 -11.67 -22.82 -5.64
CA ALA A 264 -12.83 -23.59 -6.06
C ALA A 264 -14.14 -23.12 -5.41
N THR A 265 -14.08 -22.55 -4.20
CA THR A 265 -15.23 -21.93 -3.54
C THR A 265 -15.64 -20.64 -4.24
N LYS A 266 -14.69 -19.75 -4.56
CA LYS A 266 -14.98 -18.44 -5.17
C LYS A 266 -15.29 -18.54 -6.66
N PHE A 267 -14.73 -19.53 -7.36
CA PHE A 267 -14.82 -19.71 -8.80
C PHE A 267 -15.35 -21.11 -9.18
N PRO A 268 -16.69 -21.29 -9.28
CA PRO A 268 -17.32 -22.60 -9.51
C PRO A 268 -16.98 -23.28 -10.84
N ASN A 269 -16.43 -22.53 -11.81
CA ASN A 269 -16.10 -23.05 -13.14
C ASN A 269 -14.70 -23.68 -13.22
N LEU A 270 -13.87 -23.54 -12.18
CA LEU A 270 -12.54 -24.13 -12.16
C LEU A 270 -12.61 -25.64 -11.92
N LYS A 271 -11.74 -26.38 -12.63
CA LYS A 271 -11.37 -27.77 -12.32
C LYS A 271 -9.91 -27.79 -11.91
N ILE A 272 -9.61 -28.32 -10.73
CA ILE A 272 -8.29 -28.23 -10.12
C ILE A 272 -7.73 -29.64 -9.88
N VAL A 273 -6.48 -29.85 -10.27
CA VAL A 273 -5.70 -31.04 -9.94
C VAL A 273 -4.55 -30.63 -9.03
N VAL A 274 -4.68 -30.95 -7.75
CA VAL A 274 -3.63 -30.75 -6.75
C VAL A 274 -2.61 -31.86 -6.90
N GLN A 275 -1.34 -31.50 -7.07
CA GLN A 275 -0.23 -32.43 -7.23
C GLN A 275 0.76 -32.28 -6.09
N ASP A 276 1.08 -33.39 -5.44
CA ASP A 276 2.10 -33.46 -4.40
C ASP A 276 2.62 -34.90 -4.27
N LEU A 277 3.53 -35.15 -3.33
CA LEU A 277 4.11 -36.45 -3.06
C LEU A 277 3.07 -37.43 -2.45
N PRO A 278 3.31 -38.76 -2.55
CA PRO A 278 2.34 -39.79 -2.12
C PRO A 278 1.85 -39.62 -0.68
N GLU A 279 2.72 -39.16 0.21
CA GLU A 279 2.53 -39.02 1.65
C GLU A 279 1.49 -37.96 2.02
N VAL A 280 1.21 -37.02 1.11
CA VAL A 280 0.22 -35.95 1.30
C VAL A 280 -1.20 -36.40 0.97
N ALA A 281 -1.35 -37.41 0.11
CA ALA A 281 -2.65 -37.90 -0.35
C ALA A 281 -3.63 -38.23 0.79
N PRO A 282 -3.23 -38.95 1.87
CA PRO A 282 -4.12 -39.24 2.98
C PRO A 282 -4.61 -37.99 3.73
N VAL A 283 -3.81 -36.92 3.77
CA VAL A 283 -4.18 -35.64 4.41
C VAL A 283 -5.22 -34.93 3.55
N PHE A 284 -4.98 -34.79 2.25
CA PHE A 284 -5.97 -34.24 1.31
C PHE A 284 -7.30 -35.02 1.39
N GLU A 285 -7.26 -36.34 1.35
CA GLU A 285 -8.49 -37.14 1.37
C GLU A 285 -9.30 -36.98 2.65
N LYS A 286 -8.62 -36.77 3.78
CA LYS A 286 -9.26 -36.59 5.09
C LYS A 286 -9.76 -35.17 5.32
N GLU A 287 -8.98 -34.17 4.93
CA GLU A 287 -9.16 -32.78 5.36
C GLU A 287 -9.77 -31.87 4.29
N PHE A 288 -9.65 -32.22 3.00
CA PHE A 288 -10.17 -31.39 1.92
C PHE A 288 -11.71 -31.38 1.88
N PRO A 289 -12.36 -30.21 1.67
CA PRO A 289 -13.82 -30.09 1.71
C PRO A 289 -14.53 -31.03 0.72
N SER A 290 -15.41 -31.89 1.26
CA SER A 290 -16.07 -32.97 0.51
C SER A 290 -16.92 -32.46 -0.66
N GLU A 291 -17.55 -31.30 -0.50
CA GLU A 291 -18.41 -30.62 -1.46
C GLU A 291 -17.63 -30.10 -2.69
N LEU A 292 -16.32 -29.88 -2.56
CA LEU A 292 -15.45 -29.40 -3.63
C LEU A 292 -14.79 -30.55 -4.41
N LYS A 293 -14.77 -31.77 -3.88
CA LYS A 293 -14.11 -32.95 -4.51
C LYS A 293 -14.69 -33.35 -5.88
N SER A 294 -15.85 -32.84 -6.26
CA SER A 294 -16.40 -33.02 -7.60
C SER A 294 -15.62 -32.26 -8.69
N ARG A 295 -14.83 -31.24 -8.30
CA ARG A 295 -14.07 -30.37 -9.20
C ARG A 295 -12.61 -30.20 -8.79
N VAL A 296 -12.23 -30.59 -7.58
CA VAL A 296 -10.85 -30.62 -7.11
C VAL A 296 -10.44 -32.06 -6.82
N SER A 297 -9.33 -32.49 -7.39
CA SER A 297 -8.81 -33.86 -7.24
C SER A 297 -7.34 -33.85 -6.87
N PHE A 298 -6.89 -34.85 -6.12
CA PHE A 298 -5.49 -35.04 -5.80
C PHE A 298 -4.83 -36.05 -6.74
N ARG A 299 -3.60 -35.77 -7.15
CA ARG A 299 -2.79 -36.68 -7.95
C ARG A 299 -1.35 -36.68 -7.45
N THR A 300 -0.88 -37.84 -7.00
CA THR A 300 0.53 -38.03 -6.67
C THR A 300 1.42 -37.72 -7.87
N HIS A 301 2.42 -36.86 -7.68
CA HIS A 301 3.38 -36.48 -8.72
C HIS A 301 4.69 -35.96 -8.10
N ASN A 302 5.82 -36.34 -8.71
CA ASN A 302 7.11 -35.75 -8.43
C ASN A 302 7.38 -34.62 -9.44
N LEU A 303 7.68 -33.42 -8.94
CA LEU A 303 7.89 -32.20 -9.73
C LEU A 303 9.02 -32.31 -10.78
N PHE A 304 9.94 -33.25 -10.62
CA PHE A 304 11.04 -33.51 -11.55
C PHE A 304 10.65 -34.47 -12.68
N ASP A 305 9.54 -35.20 -12.56
CA ASP A 305 9.04 -36.08 -13.60
C ASP A 305 8.23 -35.31 -14.65
N PRO A 306 8.20 -35.74 -15.92
CA PRO A 306 7.38 -35.08 -16.95
C PRO A 306 5.92 -34.92 -16.52
N GLN A 307 5.41 -33.69 -16.61
CA GLN A 307 4.07 -33.33 -16.15
C GLN A 307 2.98 -34.19 -16.84
N PRO A 308 2.23 -35.01 -16.08
CA PRO A 308 1.31 -35.99 -16.65
C PRO A 308 -0.08 -35.44 -17.00
N VAL A 309 -0.40 -34.21 -16.60
CA VAL A 309 -1.71 -33.58 -16.83
C VAL A 309 -1.52 -32.37 -17.72
N GLN A 310 -2.24 -32.35 -18.85
CA GLN A 310 -2.32 -31.15 -19.69
C GLN A 310 -3.43 -30.22 -19.17
N ALA A 311 -3.07 -28.98 -18.86
CA ALA A 311 -3.92 -27.97 -18.24
C ALA A 311 -3.79 -26.59 -18.92
N ASP A 312 -4.68 -25.66 -18.55
CA ASP A 312 -4.65 -24.25 -18.98
C ASP A 312 -3.67 -23.44 -18.14
N ILE A 313 -3.62 -23.75 -16.84
CA ILE A 313 -2.86 -23.01 -15.84
C ILE A 313 -2.08 -24.00 -14.98
N TYR A 314 -0.80 -23.74 -14.78
CA TYR A 314 0.07 -24.46 -13.86
C TYR A 314 0.52 -23.48 -12.79
N MET A 315 0.17 -23.74 -11.53
CA MET A 315 0.51 -22.88 -10.40
C MET A 315 1.65 -23.50 -9.59
N LEU A 316 2.63 -22.69 -9.23
CA LEU A 316 3.75 -23.01 -8.34
C LEU A 316 3.81 -21.91 -7.28
N LYS A 317 3.40 -22.23 -6.05
CA LYS A 317 3.41 -21.29 -4.93
C LYS A 317 4.34 -21.79 -3.82
N TRP A 318 5.39 -21.03 -3.50
CA TRP A 318 6.44 -21.40 -2.53
C TRP A 318 7.05 -22.76 -2.82
N ILE A 319 7.46 -22.95 -4.08
CA ILE A 319 8.09 -24.18 -4.53
C ILE A 319 9.51 -23.89 -4.97
N LEU A 320 9.70 -22.99 -5.94
CA LEU A 320 11.01 -22.85 -6.59
C LEU A 320 12.06 -22.22 -5.67
N HIS A 321 11.68 -21.49 -4.61
CA HIS A 321 12.63 -20.95 -3.64
C HIS A 321 13.41 -22.02 -2.85
N ASP A 322 12.85 -23.23 -2.68
CA ASP A 322 13.52 -24.34 -2.00
C ASP A 322 14.59 -25.02 -2.85
N TRP A 323 14.73 -24.63 -4.12
CA TRP A 323 15.60 -25.31 -5.07
C TRP A 323 16.70 -24.38 -5.59
N PRO A 324 17.95 -24.87 -5.73
CA PRO A 324 18.98 -24.17 -6.48
C PRO A 324 18.58 -23.92 -7.94
N ASP A 325 19.15 -22.89 -8.58
CA ASP A 325 18.76 -22.45 -9.94
C ASP A 325 18.70 -23.61 -10.95
N VAL A 326 19.68 -24.52 -10.90
CA VAL A 326 19.77 -25.68 -11.80
C VAL A 326 18.67 -26.71 -11.59
N GLU A 327 18.13 -26.83 -10.38
CA GLU A 327 17.03 -27.73 -10.06
C GLU A 327 15.69 -27.07 -10.39
N SER A 328 15.52 -25.76 -10.12
CA SER A 328 14.35 -24.99 -10.55
C SER A 328 14.17 -25.06 -12.08
N VAL A 329 15.26 -24.97 -12.84
CA VAL A 329 15.26 -25.14 -14.30
C VAL A 329 14.74 -26.53 -14.70
N LYS A 330 15.13 -27.60 -14.00
CA LYS A 330 14.65 -28.97 -14.31
C LYS A 330 13.16 -29.13 -14.03
N ILE A 331 12.66 -28.57 -12.92
CA ILE A 331 11.22 -28.56 -12.58
C ILE A 331 10.43 -27.87 -13.70
N LEU A 332 10.87 -26.67 -14.12
CA LEU A 332 10.22 -25.93 -15.22
C LEU A 332 10.36 -26.65 -16.57
N GLN A 333 11.44 -27.40 -16.80
CA GLN A 333 11.59 -28.24 -17.98
C GLN A 333 10.63 -29.43 -17.98
N ALA A 334 10.34 -30.00 -16.81
CA ALA A 334 9.40 -31.10 -16.65
C ALA A 334 7.96 -30.71 -16.99
N LEU A 335 7.60 -29.42 -16.88
CA LEU A 335 6.31 -28.89 -17.34
C LEU A 335 6.16 -28.85 -18.87
N ARG A 336 7.27 -28.66 -19.61
CA ARG A 336 7.27 -28.37 -21.06
C ARG A 336 6.41 -29.33 -21.89
N PRO A 337 6.40 -30.67 -21.67
CA PRO A 337 5.59 -31.59 -22.47
C PRO A 337 4.09 -31.36 -22.35
N ALA A 338 3.63 -30.73 -21.27
CA ALA A 338 2.22 -30.49 -20.98
C ALA A 338 1.77 -29.07 -21.38
N LEU A 339 2.69 -28.15 -21.69
CA LEU A 339 2.37 -26.78 -22.09
C LEU A 339 1.82 -26.72 -23.52
N ARG A 340 0.54 -26.36 -23.66
CA ARG A 340 -0.09 -26.03 -24.94
C ARG A 340 0.01 -24.53 -25.25
N PRO A 341 -0.09 -24.10 -26.53
CA PRO A 341 -0.21 -22.67 -26.84
C PRO A 341 -1.32 -22.02 -26.02
N GLY A 342 -1.02 -20.90 -25.36
CA GLY A 342 -1.94 -20.17 -24.49
C GLY A 342 -1.98 -20.66 -23.03
N ALA A 343 -1.34 -21.79 -22.70
CA ALA A 343 -1.19 -22.20 -21.30
C ALA A 343 -0.31 -21.21 -20.53
N ARG A 344 -0.64 -20.99 -19.25
CA ARG A 344 0.08 -20.06 -18.37
C ARG A 344 0.73 -20.81 -17.22
N VAL A 345 1.91 -20.36 -16.82
CA VAL A 345 2.55 -20.77 -15.57
C VAL A 345 2.47 -19.59 -14.62
N ILE A 346 1.86 -19.79 -13.47
CA ILE A 346 1.75 -18.81 -12.39
C ILE A 346 2.79 -19.19 -11.35
N PHE A 347 3.67 -18.24 -11.06
CA PHE A 347 4.72 -18.38 -10.07
C PHE A 347 4.49 -17.37 -8.96
N ILE A 348 4.31 -17.85 -7.73
CA ILE A 348 4.06 -17.02 -6.55
C ILE A 348 5.10 -17.39 -5.51
N ASP A 349 6.00 -16.46 -5.20
CA ASP A 349 7.05 -16.72 -4.23
C ASP A 349 7.46 -15.45 -3.50
N TYR A 350 8.24 -15.61 -2.42
CA TYR A 350 8.86 -14.47 -1.79
C TYR A 350 9.90 -13.87 -2.77
N VAL A 351 9.71 -12.60 -3.11
CA VAL A 351 10.61 -11.92 -4.02
C VAL A 351 11.76 -11.32 -3.20
N GLY A 352 12.97 -11.81 -3.45
CA GLY A 352 14.19 -11.31 -2.82
C GLY A 352 14.44 -9.83 -3.13
N LYS A 353 15.45 -9.24 -2.46
CA LYS A 353 15.78 -7.81 -2.61
C LYS A 353 15.87 -7.39 -4.08
N GLN A 354 15.03 -6.44 -4.48
CA GLN A 354 15.10 -5.80 -5.80
C GLN A 354 16.26 -4.80 -5.87
N GLU A 355 16.70 -4.49 -7.09
CA GLU A 355 17.64 -3.40 -7.43
C GLU A 355 17.22 -2.06 -6.78
N PRO A 356 18.13 -1.09 -6.59
CA PRO A 356 17.95 -0.01 -5.62
C PRO A 356 16.65 0.79 -5.81
N SER A 357 15.88 0.83 -4.72
CA SER A 357 14.71 1.67 -4.50
C SER A 357 15.13 2.92 -3.73
N ASP A 358 14.55 4.08 -4.05
CA ASP A 358 14.73 5.32 -3.28
C ASP A 358 14.11 5.24 -1.87
N GLU A 359 13.19 4.29 -1.65
CA GLU A 359 12.56 4.04 -0.36
C GLU A 359 13.15 2.80 0.32
N GLU A 360 13.67 2.99 1.54
CA GLU A 360 14.18 1.90 2.39
C GLU A 360 13.05 1.30 3.23
N LEU A 361 12.84 -0.02 3.11
CA LEU A 361 11.90 -0.75 3.96
C LEU A 361 12.34 -0.73 5.43
N PRO A 362 11.41 -0.79 6.41
CA PRO A 362 11.74 -1.01 7.82
C PRO A 362 12.70 -2.19 8.03
N ARG A 363 13.62 -2.07 8.99
CA ARG A 363 14.65 -3.09 9.26
C ARG A 363 14.05 -4.40 9.72
N SER A 364 12.89 -4.38 10.39
CA SER A 364 12.15 -5.58 10.76
C SER A 364 11.70 -6.39 9.54
N ILE A 365 11.23 -5.73 8.47
CA ILE A 365 10.84 -6.37 7.20
C ILE A 365 12.08 -6.89 6.47
N GLN A 366 13.15 -6.10 6.38
CA GLN A 366 14.43 -6.55 5.81
C GLN A 366 14.99 -7.77 6.58
N GLY A 367 14.88 -7.74 7.90
CA GLY A 367 15.31 -8.81 8.80
C GLY A 367 14.51 -10.10 8.59
N PHE A 368 13.21 -10.01 8.33
CA PHE A 368 12.39 -11.16 7.98
C PHE A 368 12.87 -11.82 6.68
N GLY A 369 13.04 -11.04 5.60
CA GLY A 369 13.50 -11.56 4.30
C GLY A 369 14.87 -12.22 4.37
N THR A 370 15.84 -11.56 5.01
CA THR A 370 17.20 -12.11 5.16
C THR A 370 17.26 -13.34 6.07
N ALA A 371 16.40 -13.42 7.09
CA ALA A 371 16.29 -14.64 7.92
C ALA A 371 15.69 -15.82 7.15
N THR A 372 14.75 -15.57 6.23
CA THR A 372 14.21 -16.60 5.33
C THR A 372 15.29 -17.09 4.35
N ASP A 373 16.03 -16.18 3.72
CA ASP A 373 17.12 -16.53 2.79
C ASP A 373 18.23 -17.37 3.46
N LEU A 374 18.62 -17.04 4.69
CA LEU A 374 19.59 -17.86 5.44
C LEU A 374 19.08 -19.28 5.73
N ARG A 375 17.76 -19.44 5.94
CA ARG A 375 17.14 -20.77 6.09
C ARG A 375 17.16 -21.55 4.77
N MET A 376 16.83 -20.90 3.65
CA MET A 376 16.94 -21.51 2.32
C MET A 376 18.36 -22.02 2.03
N MET A 377 19.36 -21.22 2.40
CA MET A 377 20.76 -21.62 2.28
C MET A 377 21.11 -22.83 3.16
N ALA A 378 20.69 -22.82 4.44
CA ALA A 378 21.04 -23.89 5.38
C ALA A 378 20.39 -25.25 5.03
N LEU A 379 19.14 -25.22 4.58
CA LEU A 379 18.35 -26.42 4.30
C LEU A 379 18.62 -26.98 2.90
N PHE A 380 18.72 -26.11 1.90
CA PHE A 380 18.63 -26.51 0.49
C PHE A 380 19.78 -26.04 -0.38
N ASN A 381 20.72 -25.23 0.14
CA ASN A 381 21.66 -24.44 -0.69
C ASN A 381 20.92 -23.58 -1.74
N ALA A 382 19.70 -23.18 -1.43
CA ALA A 382 18.89 -22.29 -2.26
C ALA A 382 18.97 -20.85 -1.75
N LYS A 383 18.17 -19.95 -2.35
CA LYS A 383 18.15 -18.52 -2.04
C LYS A 383 16.83 -17.88 -2.44
N GLU A 384 16.48 -16.79 -1.78
CA GLU A 384 15.45 -15.87 -2.26
C GLU A 384 16.03 -15.02 -3.41
N ARG A 385 15.21 -14.75 -4.45
CA ARG A 385 15.73 -14.19 -5.71
C ARG A 385 14.96 -12.94 -6.17
N PRO A 386 15.66 -11.97 -6.80
CA PRO A 386 14.99 -10.85 -7.43
C PRO A 386 14.24 -11.29 -8.69
N VAL A 387 13.37 -10.40 -9.21
CA VAL A 387 12.54 -10.69 -10.39
C VAL A 387 13.40 -11.07 -11.58
N GLU A 388 14.49 -10.33 -11.86
CA GLU A 388 15.34 -10.59 -13.02
C GLU A 388 15.98 -11.99 -12.99
N ALA A 389 16.38 -12.46 -11.80
CA ALA A 389 16.91 -13.82 -11.66
C ALA A 389 15.85 -14.89 -11.96
N TRP A 390 14.59 -14.65 -11.58
CA TRP A 390 13.49 -15.55 -11.95
C TRP A 390 13.22 -15.54 -13.46
N LYS A 391 13.23 -14.37 -14.11
CA LYS A 391 13.10 -14.28 -15.58
C LYS A 391 14.18 -15.11 -16.28
N ASP A 392 15.42 -15.03 -15.81
CA ASP A 392 16.54 -15.79 -16.34
C ASP A 392 16.37 -17.31 -16.12
N ILE A 393 15.86 -17.75 -14.96
CA ILE A 393 15.60 -19.16 -14.66
C ILE A 393 14.53 -19.72 -15.61
N PHE A 394 13.42 -19.00 -15.81
CA PHE A 394 12.37 -19.40 -16.75
C PHE A 394 12.90 -19.50 -18.18
N LYS A 395 13.68 -18.51 -18.63
CA LYS A 395 14.29 -18.51 -19.96
C LYS A 395 15.31 -19.63 -20.16
N GLN A 396 16.06 -20.00 -19.11
CA GLN A 396 16.97 -21.15 -19.14
C GLN A 396 16.22 -22.48 -19.24
N ALA A 397 15.02 -22.59 -18.66
CA ALA A 397 14.19 -23.78 -18.81
C ALA A 397 13.69 -23.97 -20.24
N ASP A 398 13.26 -22.89 -20.90
CA ASP A 398 12.94 -22.84 -22.32
C ASP A 398 12.92 -21.39 -22.81
N GLU A 399 13.60 -21.09 -23.93
CA GLU A 399 13.65 -19.73 -24.49
C GLU A 399 12.28 -19.17 -24.90
N ARG A 400 11.27 -20.04 -25.02
CA ARG A 400 9.89 -19.69 -25.39
C ARG A 400 9.03 -19.25 -24.20
N TYR A 401 9.49 -19.37 -22.96
CA TYR A 401 8.79 -18.74 -21.83
C TYR A 401 8.82 -17.22 -22.00
N ASP A 402 7.65 -16.60 -21.96
CA ASP A 402 7.48 -15.15 -22.04
C ASP A 402 6.81 -14.63 -20.76
N VAL A 403 7.35 -13.55 -20.21
CA VAL A 403 6.91 -12.98 -18.94
C VAL A 403 5.85 -11.94 -19.24
N VAL A 404 4.59 -12.35 -19.13
CA VAL A 404 3.43 -11.53 -19.53
C VAL A 404 2.97 -10.54 -18.46
N ARG A 405 3.24 -10.83 -17.17
CA ARG A 405 2.88 -9.99 -16.02
C ARG A 405 3.89 -10.22 -14.90
N VAL A 406 4.29 -9.15 -14.23
CA VAL A 406 5.09 -9.19 -12.99
C VAL A 406 4.43 -8.27 -11.99
N GLU A 407 4.15 -8.81 -10.81
CA GLU A 407 3.76 -8.04 -9.63
C GLU A 407 4.76 -8.38 -8.52
N ALA A 408 5.57 -7.40 -8.13
CA ALA A 408 6.68 -7.58 -7.20
C ALA A 408 6.71 -6.40 -6.22
N ASP A 409 5.80 -6.43 -5.26
CA ASP A 409 5.81 -5.52 -4.12
C ASP A 409 6.25 -6.30 -2.86
N PRO A 410 7.38 -5.95 -2.21
CA PRO A 410 7.83 -6.62 -0.99
C PRO A 410 6.82 -6.53 0.17
N LEU A 411 5.88 -5.58 0.13
CA LEU A 411 4.83 -5.42 1.14
C LEU A 411 3.60 -6.29 0.87
N SER A 412 3.32 -6.66 -0.38
CA SER A 412 2.16 -7.51 -0.74
C SER A 412 2.15 -8.89 -0.05
N PHE A 413 3.34 -9.37 0.34
CA PHE A 413 3.52 -10.58 1.13
C PHE A 413 3.22 -10.38 2.64
N MET A 414 3.33 -9.16 3.14
CA MET A 414 3.36 -8.86 4.58
C MET A 414 2.10 -8.17 5.07
N CYS A 415 1.43 -7.41 4.22
CA CYS A 415 0.18 -6.71 4.52
C CYS A 415 -0.67 -6.50 3.27
N ASP A 416 -1.96 -6.24 3.49
CA ASP A 416 -2.85 -5.78 2.44
C ASP A 416 -2.44 -4.33 2.08
N THR A 417 -1.76 -4.19 0.93
CA THR A 417 -1.43 -2.90 0.34
C THR A 417 -2.72 -2.35 -0.27
N ASN A 418 -3.59 -1.83 0.60
CA ASN A 418 -4.97 -1.33 0.38
C ASN A 418 -5.16 -0.40 -0.85
N ILE A 419 -4.82 -0.80 -2.07
CA ILE A 419 -5.26 -0.15 -3.30
C ILE A 419 -6.38 -1.03 -3.83
N THR A 420 -7.60 -0.73 -3.40
CA THR A 420 -8.77 -1.43 -3.90
C THR A 420 -9.28 -0.70 -5.14
N ASP A 421 -9.27 -1.38 -6.29
CA ASP A 421 -9.97 -0.89 -7.48
C ASP A 421 -11.48 -0.77 -7.17
N VAL A 422 -12.05 0.41 -7.45
CA VAL A 422 -13.48 0.67 -7.29
C VAL A 422 -14.30 0.08 -8.45
N GLY A 423 -13.64 -0.34 -9.52
CA GLY A 423 -14.27 -0.88 -10.73
C GLY A 423 -15.02 0.18 -11.51
N LYS A 424 -14.55 1.44 -11.46
CA LYS A 424 -15.14 2.59 -12.12
C LYS A 424 -14.08 3.37 -12.87
N GLU A 425 -14.37 3.68 -14.12
CA GLU A 425 -13.50 4.48 -14.97
C GLU A 425 -13.56 5.96 -14.57
N LEU A 426 -12.41 6.61 -14.64
CA LEU A 426 -12.25 8.05 -14.62
C LEU A 426 -12.00 8.50 -16.07
N ASN A 427 -12.90 9.33 -16.60
CA ASN A 427 -12.72 10.01 -17.88
C ASN A 427 -12.96 11.51 -17.63
N THR A 428 -11.94 12.34 -17.82
CA THR A 428 -12.04 13.78 -17.55
C THR A 428 -11.46 14.60 -18.70
N ASP A 429 -12.19 15.63 -19.11
CA ASP A 429 -11.80 16.60 -20.11
C ASP A 429 -11.78 18.00 -19.48
N PHE A 430 -10.81 18.83 -19.86
CA PHE A 430 -10.63 20.18 -19.36
C PHE A 430 -10.85 21.21 -20.47
N ALA A 431 -11.19 22.45 -20.07
CA ALA A 431 -11.52 23.53 -21.00
C ALA A 431 -10.39 23.89 -21.98
N ASN A 432 -9.13 23.57 -21.64
CA ASN A 432 -7.99 23.75 -22.55
C ASN A 432 -7.85 22.63 -23.59
N GLY A 433 -8.72 21.62 -23.58
CA GLY A 433 -8.65 20.43 -24.43
C GLY A 433 -7.76 19.31 -23.89
N ALA A 434 -7.26 19.40 -22.66
CA ALA A 434 -6.58 18.28 -22.01
C ALA A 434 -7.59 17.20 -21.63
N ALA A 435 -7.24 15.95 -21.91
CA ALA A 435 -8.07 14.79 -21.66
C ALA A 435 -7.26 13.72 -20.93
N PHE A 436 -7.83 13.15 -19.87
CA PHE A 436 -7.20 12.13 -19.04
C PHE A 436 -8.16 10.99 -18.75
N GLN A 437 -7.61 9.78 -18.72
CA GLN A 437 -8.31 8.53 -18.49
C GLN A 437 -7.61 7.72 -17.39
N GLY A 438 -8.37 6.93 -16.66
CA GLY A 438 -7.87 5.95 -15.70
C GLY A 438 -8.98 5.34 -14.86
N GLY A 439 -8.70 5.04 -13.59
CA GLY A 439 -9.63 4.33 -12.70
C GLY A 439 -9.76 4.99 -11.34
N PHE A 440 -10.88 4.72 -10.66
CA PHE A 440 -11.04 5.08 -9.25
C PHE A 440 -10.47 3.98 -8.36
N VAL A 441 -9.68 4.37 -7.37
CA VAL A 441 -9.16 3.46 -6.34
C VAL A 441 -9.56 3.95 -4.96
N LYS A 442 -9.59 3.04 -3.99
CA LYS A 442 -9.56 3.36 -2.56
C LYS A 442 -8.19 3.03 -2.03
N THR A 443 -7.58 3.99 -1.33
CA THR A 443 -6.27 3.82 -0.73
C THR A 443 -6.08 4.68 0.52
N ALA A 444 -5.04 4.41 1.29
CA ALA A 444 -4.59 5.32 2.33
C ALA A 444 -3.89 6.54 1.66
N LEU A 445 -4.32 7.75 2.00
CA LEU A 445 -3.70 8.99 1.52
C LEU A 445 -2.88 9.62 2.65
N THR A 446 -1.58 9.76 2.44
CA THR A 446 -0.69 10.45 3.39
C THR A 446 -0.41 11.87 2.93
N LEU A 447 -0.75 12.86 3.76
CA LEU A 447 -0.51 14.28 3.54
C LEU A 447 0.33 14.82 4.70
N GLY A 448 1.61 15.13 4.43
CA GLY A 448 2.55 15.50 5.47
C GLY A 448 2.77 14.36 6.46
N ASN A 449 2.40 14.55 7.73
CA ASN A 449 2.50 13.53 8.78
C ASN A 449 1.15 12.90 9.18
N GLN A 450 0.08 13.19 8.43
CA GLN A 450 -1.25 12.61 8.64
C GLN A 450 -1.54 11.60 7.55
N THR A 451 -2.10 10.46 7.92
CA THR A 451 -2.58 9.43 6.99
C THR A 451 -4.06 9.24 7.19
N VAL A 452 -4.81 9.24 6.08
CA VAL A 452 -6.25 9.01 6.06
C VAL A 452 -6.53 7.73 5.27
N SER A 453 -6.97 6.69 5.99
CA SER A 453 -7.34 5.42 5.39
C SER A 453 -8.58 5.54 4.49
N ASN A 454 -8.72 4.63 3.52
CA ASN A 454 -9.92 4.48 2.70
C ASN A 454 -10.34 5.74 1.92
N SER A 455 -9.36 6.57 1.53
CA SER A 455 -9.58 7.71 0.64
C SER A 455 -9.85 7.22 -0.78
N GLN A 456 -10.97 7.65 -1.37
CA GLN A 456 -11.30 7.33 -2.75
C GLN A 456 -10.77 8.43 -3.68
N LEU A 457 -9.98 8.03 -4.67
CA LEU A 457 -9.25 8.93 -5.55
C LEU A 457 -9.34 8.45 -7.00
N GLY A 458 -9.37 9.39 -7.94
CA GLY A 458 -9.15 9.10 -9.35
C GLY A 458 -7.65 8.99 -9.65
N VAL A 459 -7.23 7.89 -10.25
CA VAL A 459 -5.85 7.68 -10.73
C VAL A 459 -5.85 7.90 -12.23
N ILE A 460 -5.00 8.81 -12.70
CA ILE A 460 -4.79 9.03 -14.13
C ILE A 460 -3.74 8.03 -14.61
N GLU A 461 -4.12 7.22 -15.59
CA GLU A 461 -3.25 6.21 -16.20
C GLU A 461 -2.78 6.65 -17.59
N GLN A 462 -3.62 7.41 -18.30
CA GLN A 462 -3.37 7.88 -19.66
C GLN A 462 -3.87 9.32 -19.82
N GLY A 463 -3.25 10.09 -20.71
CA GLY A 463 -3.76 11.41 -21.05
C GLY A 463 -2.90 12.16 -22.06
N SER A 464 -3.43 13.27 -22.55
CA SER A 464 -2.75 14.13 -23.52
C SER A 464 -2.97 15.60 -23.22
N LEU A 465 -1.93 16.40 -23.46
CA LEU A 465 -1.99 17.85 -23.42
C LEU A 465 -2.04 18.40 -24.86
N PRO A 466 -2.90 19.38 -25.17
CA PRO A 466 -2.89 20.02 -26.48
C PRO A 466 -1.61 20.84 -26.69
N SER A 467 -1.05 20.76 -27.90
CA SER A 467 0.19 21.43 -28.29
C SER A 467 0.10 22.95 -28.13
N GLY A 468 1.14 23.57 -27.56
CA GLY A 468 1.25 25.04 -27.44
C GLY A 468 0.62 25.65 -26.18
N ASN A 469 -0.03 24.85 -25.33
CA ASN A 469 -0.55 25.31 -24.04
C ASN A 469 0.46 25.07 -22.90
N PRO A 470 0.62 26.02 -21.96
CA PRO A 470 1.42 25.78 -20.76
C PRO A 470 0.76 24.70 -19.88
N LEU A 471 1.60 23.90 -19.20
CA LEU A 471 1.16 23.02 -18.12
C LEU A 471 0.52 23.87 -17.01
N PHE A 472 -0.68 23.50 -16.59
CA PHE A 472 -1.43 24.20 -15.55
C PHE A 472 -1.77 23.22 -14.43
N PRO A 473 -1.47 23.54 -13.15
CA PRO A 473 -1.83 22.68 -12.03
C PRO A 473 -3.35 22.66 -11.85
N ILE A 474 -3.95 21.48 -11.88
CA ILE A 474 -5.38 21.29 -11.67
C ILE A 474 -5.61 20.68 -10.30
N PHE A 475 -6.52 21.27 -9.53
CA PHE A 475 -6.99 20.70 -8.27
C PHE A 475 -8.50 20.45 -8.34
N GLY A 476 -8.88 19.27 -8.84
CA GLY A 476 -10.27 18.91 -9.14
C GLY A 476 -11.08 18.42 -7.95
N ILE A 477 -11.18 19.21 -6.88
CA ILE A 477 -12.05 18.90 -5.73
C ILE A 477 -13.22 19.88 -5.74
N GLY A 478 -14.45 19.37 -5.75
CA GLY A 478 -15.68 20.15 -5.63
C GLY A 478 -16.45 19.87 -4.34
N PRO A 479 -17.69 20.36 -4.21
CA PRO A 479 -18.61 19.90 -3.17
C PRO A 479 -18.87 18.38 -3.31
N VAL A 480 -18.98 17.68 -2.18
CA VAL A 480 -19.20 16.22 -2.12
C VAL A 480 -20.41 15.80 -2.94
N GLU A 481 -21.46 16.62 -2.95
CA GLU A 481 -22.71 16.35 -3.66
C GLU A 481 -22.54 16.34 -5.19
N ASN A 482 -21.42 16.84 -5.72
CA ASN A 482 -21.11 16.88 -7.15
C ASN A 482 -19.99 15.90 -7.55
N GLU A 483 -19.65 14.95 -6.67
CA GLU A 483 -18.74 13.87 -7.04
C GLU A 483 -19.34 13.01 -8.17
N VAL A 484 -18.48 12.61 -9.11
CA VAL A 484 -18.90 11.96 -10.37
C VAL A 484 -19.51 10.57 -10.15
N LEU A 485 -19.11 9.88 -9.08
CA LEU A 485 -19.64 8.55 -8.74
C LEU A 485 -20.93 8.65 -7.92
N GLN A 486 -21.85 7.72 -8.17
CA GLN A 486 -23.15 7.64 -7.48
C GLN A 486 -23.27 6.29 -6.75
N PRO A 487 -23.58 6.27 -5.44
CA PRO A 487 -23.76 7.45 -4.57
C PRO A 487 -22.45 8.25 -4.39
N PRO A 488 -22.53 9.56 -4.07
CA PRO A 488 -21.35 10.37 -3.84
C PRO A 488 -20.49 9.82 -2.70
N TYR A 489 -19.17 10.04 -2.80
CA TYR A 489 -18.20 9.59 -1.82
C TYR A 489 -17.59 10.78 -1.06
N GLN A 490 -17.09 10.53 0.15
CA GLN A 490 -16.35 11.55 0.88
C GLN A 490 -15.03 11.83 0.17
N ASN A 491 -14.93 12.99 -0.45
CA ASN A 491 -13.69 13.45 -1.09
C ASN A 491 -12.66 13.88 -0.04
N THR A 492 -11.44 14.19 -0.46
CA THR A 492 -10.28 14.34 0.45
C THR A 492 -10.52 15.30 1.62
N PRO A 493 -11.00 16.55 1.44
CA PRO A 493 -11.31 17.44 2.56
C PRO A 493 -12.36 16.88 3.54
N ALA A 494 -13.42 16.27 3.02
CA ALA A 494 -14.49 15.71 3.84
C ALA A 494 -13.99 14.48 4.63
N ASN A 495 -13.22 13.59 3.98
CA ASN A 495 -12.65 12.42 4.63
C ASN A 495 -11.62 12.80 5.72
N LEU A 496 -10.81 13.84 5.48
CA LEU A 496 -9.90 14.38 6.49
C LEU A 496 -10.65 14.86 7.75
N LYS A 497 -11.82 15.49 7.58
CA LYS A 497 -12.67 15.90 8.71
C LYS A 497 -13.33 14.70 9.39
N ASP A 498 -13.96 13.80 8.63
CA ASP A 498 -14.71 12.65 9.15
C ASP A 498 -13.82 11.70 9.96
N THR A 499 -12.54 11.61 9.60
CA THR A 499 -11.51 10.83 10.33
C THR A 499 -10.84 11.59 11.48
N GLY A 500 -11.15 12.88 11.66
CA GLY A 500 -10.59 13.72 12.72
C GLY A 500 -9.14 14.14 12.49
N ALA A 501 -8.63 14.05 11.25
CA ALA A 501 -7.31 14.57 10.90
C ALA A 501 -7.30 16.11 10.86
N VAL A 502 -8.44 16.72 10.50
CA VAL A 502 -8.70 18.16 10.61
C VAL A 502 -10.02 18.41 11.33
N ASP A 503 -10.17 19.60 11.91
CA ASP A 503 -11.35 19.96 12.70
C ASP A 503 -12.52 20.43 11.80
N ALA A 504 -12.23 20.95 10.60
CA ALA A 504 -13.22 21.54 9.68
C ALA A 504 -13.00 21.11 8.22
N ASN A 505 -14.08 21.03 7.44
CA ASN A 505 -14.07 20.70 6.01
C ASN A 505 -13.77 21.97 5.21
N VAL A 506 -12.53 22.43 5.35
CA VAL A 506 -12.05 23.70 4.82
C VAL A 506 -10.71 23.46 4.14
N TYR A 507 -10.45 24.14 3.03
CA TYR A 507 -9.11 24.18 2.47
C TYR A 507 -8.78 25.52 1.81
N GLY A 508 -7.54 25.95 1.99
CA GLY A 508 -6.95 27.13 1.37
C GLY A 508 -6.11 26.76 0.16
N ILE A 509 -6.22 27.52 -0.93
CA ILE A 509 -5.41 27.39 -2.14
C ILE A 509 -4.59 28.66 -2.34
N TYR A 510 -3.29 28.45 -2.58
CA TYR A 510 -2.34 29.44 -3.06
C TYR A 510 -1.70 28.93 -4.35
N MET A 511 -2.07 29.52 -5.48
CA MET A 511 -1.58 29.06 -6.78
C MET A 511 -0.23 29.67 -7.18
N ASN A 512 0.15 30.80 -6.55
CA ASN A 512 1.33 31.59 -6.90
C ASN A 512 1.33 32.08 -8.36
N ASP A 513 2.45 32.61 -8.85
CA ASP A 513 2.69 32.80 -10.28
C ASP A 513 2.64 31.44 -10.99
N PHE A 514 1.73 31.25 -11.94
CA PHE A 514 1.58 29.98 -12.66
C PHE A 514 2.81 29.59 -13.50
N ARG A 515 3.74 30.54 -13.73
CA ARG A 515 5.03 30.28 -14.37
C ARG A 515 6.06 29.70 -13.40
N SER A 516 5.77 29.73 -12.10
CA SER A 516 6.53 29.08 -11.03
C SER A 516 6.03 27.64 -10.82
N PRO A 517 6.92 26.68 -10.50
CA PRO A 517 6.50 25.34 -10.10
C PRO A 517 5.94 25.30 -8.66
N GLU A 518 5.96 26.41 -7.92
CA GLU A 518 5.61 26.46 -6.51
C GLU A 518 4.18 26.95 -6.29
N GLY A 519 3.36 26.14 -5.59
CA GLY A 519 2.05 26.50 -5.06
C GLY A 519 1.76 25.69 -3.79
N SER A 520 0.66 25.95 -3.11
CA SER A 520 0.30 25.18 -1.92
C SER A 520 -1.21 25.06 -1.68
N ILE A 521 -1.58 23.98 -1.01
CA ILE A 521 -2.92 23.71 -0.51
C ILE A 521 -2.82 23.41 0.98
N VAL A 522 -3.72 23.98 1.77
CA VAL A 522 -3.78 23.76 3.22
C VAL A 522 -5.14 23.21 3.57
N PHE A 523 -5.21 21.97 4.06
CA PHE A 523 -6.46 21.38 4.55
C PHE A 523 -6.67 21.71 6.04
N GLY A 524 -7.91 22.01 6.42
CA GLY A 524 -8.30 22.33 7.81
C GLY A 524 -7.80 23.69 8.32
N GLY A 525 -7.27 24.54 7.44
CA GLY A 525 -6.61 25.77 7.86
C GLY A 525 -6.21 26.69 6.71
N ILE A 526 -5.36 27.66 7.03
CA ILE A 526 -4.85 28.69 6.12
C ILE A 526 -3.35 28.89 6.31
N ASP A 527 -2.69 29.46 5.31
CA ASP A 527 -1.31 29.94 5.40
C ASP A 527 -1.29 31.47 5.40
N THR A 528 -1.11 32.04 6.57
CA THR A 528 -1.13 33.49 6.80
C THR A 528 0.04 34.23 6.17
N ALA A 529 1.12 33.53 5.76
CA ALA A 529 2.24 34.14 5.06
C ALA A 529 2.00 34.31 3.55
N LYS A 530 0.91 33.72 3.00
CA LYS A 530 0.64 33.71 1.56
C LYS A 530 -0.31 34.81 1.08
N PHE A 531 -0.89 35.59 1.98
CA PHE A 531 -1.88 36.60 1.62
C PHE A 531 -1.83 37.87 2.47
N GLN A 532 -2.37 38.95 1.92
CA GLN A 532 -2.52 40.23 2.61
C GLN A 532 -3.78 40.20 3.48
N SER A 533 -3.60 40.23 4.79
CA SER A 533 -4.68 40.29 5.78
C SER A 533 -5.53 41.58 5.63
N PRO A 534 -6.85 41.54 5.88
CA PRO A 534 -7.64 40.41 6.36
C PRO A 534 -8.16 39.50 5.24
N LEU A 535 -8.46 38.25 5.60
CA LEU A 535 -9.27 37.34 4.77
C LEU A 535 -10.72 37.86 4.72
N GLN A 536 -11.28 38.00 3.52
CA GLN A 536 -12.56 38.67 3.26
C GLN A 536 -13.63 37.66 2.87
N ASN A 537 -14.88 37.88 3.27
CA ASN A 537 -16.00 37.01 2.89
C ASN A 537 -16.46 37.30 1.45
N ALA A 538 -16.13 36.40 0.52
CA ALA A 538 -16.48 36.51 -0.90
C ALA A 538 -17.94 36.11 -1.20
N GLY A 539 -18.62 35.48 -0.24
CA GLY A 539 -20.05 35.16 -0.30
C GLY A 539 -20.34 33.68 -0.13
N SER A 540 -21.62 33.37 0.09
CA SER A 540 -22.12 31.99 0.13
C SER A 540 -22.20 31.41 -1.29
N LEU A 541 -22.00 30.10 -1.37
CA LEU A 541 -22.20 29.33 -2.59
C LEU A 541 -23.65 29.43 -3.04
N LEU A 542 -23.86 29.58 -4.35
CA LEU A 542 -25.20 29.48 -4.92
C LEU A 542 -25.69 28.03 -4.80
N ILE A 543 -26.93 27.90 -4.35
CA ILE A 543 -27.62 26.62 -4.21
C ILE A 543 -28.61 26.46 -5.36
N ASN A 544 -28.73 25.23 -5.88
CA ASN A 544 -29.76 24.90 -6.84
C ASN A 544 -31.15 24.80 -6.18
N ASP A 545 -32.20 24.58 -6.99
CA ASP A 545 -33.59 24.48 -6.52
C ASP A 545 -33.83 23.37 -5.48
N ASN A 546 -32.92 22.39 -5.40
CA ASN A 546 -32.95 21.31 -4.42
C ASN A 546 -32.20 21.64 -3.12
N GLY A 547 -31.70 22.87 -2.97
CA GLY A 547 -30.94 23.33 -1.79
C GLY A 547 -29.50 22.84 -1.74
N VAL A 548 -28.95 22.34 -2.86
CA VAL A 548 -27.60 21.77 -2.94
C VAL A 548 -26.65 22.78 -3.59
N ALA A 549 -25.48 22.99 -2.97
CA ALA A 549 -24.38 23.71 -3.58
C ALA A 549 -23.52 22.69 -4.34
N SER A 550 -23.77 22.53 -5.63
CA SER A 550 -23.07 21.55 -6.48
C SER A 550 -21.78 22.09 -7.09
N GLN A 551 -21.54 23.41 -7.03
CA GLN A 551 -20.38 24.05 -7.62
C GLN A 551 -19.91 25.25 -6.77
N PHE A 552 -18.68 25.70 -6.98
CA PHE A 552 -18.11 26.87 -6.32
C PHE A 552 -18.52 28.19 -6.97
N VAL A 553 -19.83 28.36 -7.20
CA VAL A 553 -20.38 29.55 -7.83
C VAL A 553 -20.78 30.56 -6.76
N ILE A 554 -20.28 31.80 -6.88
CA ILE A 554 -20.59 32.92 -5.98
C ILE A 554 -21.01 34.16 -6.78
N LYS A 555 -21.65 35.13 -6.10
CA LYS A 555 -22.10 36.37 -6.74
C LYS A 555 -20.89 37.25 -7.14
N PHE A 556 -20.71 37.43 -8.44
CA PHE A 556 -19.69 38.32 -9.00
C PHE A 556 -20.25 39.76 -9.12
N SER A 557 -19.63 40.71 -8.44
CA SER A 557 -20.19 42.05 -8.23
C SER A 557 -19.56 43.13 -9.11
N SER A 558 -18.26 43.06 -9.37
CA SER A 558 -17.60 44.02 -10.26
C SER A 558 -16.31 43.45 -10.84
N MET A 559 -15.93 43.98 -12.00
CA MET A 559 -14.65 43.70 -12.65
C MET A 559 -14.11 45.01 -13.21
N GLN A 560 -12.92 45.42 -12.80
CA GLN A 560 -12.38 46.73 -13.14
C GLN A 560 -10.90 46.63 -13.50
N LEU A 561 -10.50 47.26 -14.60
CA LEU A 561 -9.09 47.51 -14.87
C LEU A 561 -8.66 48.75 -14.08
N THR A 562 -7.76 48.57 -13.12
CA THR A 562 -7.21 49.65 -12.30
C THR A 562 -5.88 50.12 -12.87
N GLY A 563 -5.75 51.44 -13.08
CA GLY A 563 -4.55 52.05 -13.66
C GLY A 563 -3.37 52.11 -12.67
N GLY A 564 -2.16 51.90 -13.19
CA GLY A 564 -0.90 52.11 -12.45
C GLY A 564 -0.49 53.58 -12.36
N ASN A 565 0.77 53.85 -12.02
CA ASN A 565 1.33 55.21 -11.78
C ASN A 565 1.44 56.11 -13.05
N SER A 566 0.70 55.85 -14.12
CA SER A 566 0.82 56.59 -15.39
C SER A 566 -0.36 57.53 -15.65
N SER A 567 -0.05 58.73 -16.13
CA SER A 567 -1.01 59.73 -16.60
C SER A 567 -1.68 59.41 -17.94
N ALA A 568 -1.34 58.26 -18.56
CA ALA A 568 -1.88 57.84 -19.86
C ALA A 568 -3.25 57.13 -19.76
N TRP A 569 -3.57 56.57 -18.59
CA TRP A 569 -4.81 55.85 -18.33
C TRP A 569 -5.74 56.72 -17.48
N ARG A 570 -6.90 57.09 -18.04
CA ARG A 570 -7.95 57.79 -17.28
C ARG A 570 -8.61 56.82 -16.31
N SER A 571 -8.24 56.86 -15.02
CA SER A 571 -9.04 56.27 -13.92
C SER A 571 -9.37 54.77 -14.06
N ASN A 572 -10.00 54.18 -13.04
CA ASN A 572 -10.45 52.78 -13.10
C ASN A 572 -11.46 52.60 -14.24
N VAL A 573 -11.24 51.63 -15.12
CA VAL A 573 -12.16 51.27 -16.21
C VAL A 573 -13.08 50.16 -15.74
N ASP A 574 -14.38 50.40 -15.73
CA ASP A 574 -15.37 49.36 -15.43
C ASP A 574 -15.53 48.42 -16.63
N LEU A 575 -15.35 47.13 -16.39
CA LEU A 575 -15.45 46.07 -17.40
C LEU A 575 -16.76 45.29 -17.26
N ALA A 576 -17.60 45.60 -16.28
CA ALA A 576 -18.91 44.96 -16.15
C ALA A 576 -19.84 45.37 -17.29
N PRO A 577 -20.65 44.45 -17.87
CA PRO A 577 -21.64 44.81 -18.86
C PRO A 577 -22.81 45.58 -18.20
N ARG A 578 -23.61 46.29 -19.01
CA ARG A 578 -24.73 47.11 -18.51
C ARG A 578 -25.78 46.34 -17.69
N GLY A 579 -25.89 45.02 -17.87
CA GLY A 579 -26.78 44.14 -17.12
C GLY A 579 -26.21 43.61 -15.80
N GLY A 580 -24.95 43.93 -15.47
CA GLY A 580 -24.20 43.31 -14.38
C GLY A 580 -23.50 42.02 -14.82
N LEU A 581 -22.54 41.58 -14.01
CA LEU A 581 -21.81 40.34 -14.28
C LEU A 581 -22.68 39.13 -13.89
N PRO A 582 -22.62 38.02 -14.66
CA PRO A 582 -23.18 36.76 -14.20
C PRO A 582 -22.41 36.26 -12.95
N PRO A 583 -23.00 35.36 -12.14
CA PRO A 583 -22.27 34.66 -11.10
C PRO A 583 -20.97 34.04 -11.61
N ALA A 584 -19.99 33.88 -10.73
CA ALA A 584 -18.68 33.36 -11.07
C ALA A 584 -18.43 32.02 -10.39
N LEU A 585 -18.10 31.00 -11.18
CA LEU A 585 -17.45 29.78 -10.75
C LEU A 585 -15.98 30.09 -10.41
N ILE A 586 -15.55 29.75 -9.21
CA ILE A 586 -14.14 29.76 -8.83
C ILE A 586 -13.54 28.41 -9.25
N ASP A 587 -12.72 28.43 -10.30
CA ASP A 587 -12.43 27.23 -11.10
C ASP A 587 -10.95 26.87 -11.08
N THR A 588 -10.58 25.92 -10.23
CA THR A 588 -9.23 25.36 -10.11
C THR A 588 -8.82 24.47 -11.29
N GLY A 589 -9.75 24.15 -12.20
CA GLY A 589 -9.50 23.35 -13.40
C GLY A 589 -9.39 24.17 -14.69
N ASN A 590 -9.62 25.48 -14.62
CA ASN A 590 -9.60 26.36 -15.78
C ASN A 590 -8.29 27.16 -15.86
N PRO A 591 -7.47 27.00 -16.92
CA PRO A 591 -6.25 27.78 -17.11
C PRO A 591 -6.51 29.23 -17.58
N SER A 592 -7.76 29.62 -17.78
CA SER A 592 -8.16 30.90 -18.40
C SER A 592 -9.24 31.63 -17.58
N LEU A 593 -9.66 32.80 -18.07
CA LEU A 593 -10.90 33.46 -17.64
C LEU A 593 -11.95 33.29 -18.73
N ASN A 594 -13.13 32.78 -18.37
CA ASN A 594 -14.29 32.79 -19.24
C ASN A 594 -15.29 33.82 -18.73
N ILE A 595 -15.44 34.93 -19.47
CA ILE A 595 -16.22 36.10 -19.05
C ILE A 595 -17.11 36.60 -20.18
N PRO A 596 -18.12 37.44 -19.90
CA PRO A 596 -19.02 37.94 -20.94
C PRO A 596 -18.28 38.63 -22.09
N SER A 597 -18.71 38.40 -23.33
CA SER A 597 -18.13 39.02 -24.53
C SER A 597 -18.12 40.56 -24.47
N ALA A 598 -19.11 41.16 -23.79
CA ALA A 598 -19.15 42.59 -23.54
C ALA A 598 -17.98 43.07 -22.65
N SER A 599 -17.56 42.28 -21.67
CA SER A 599 -16.40 42.57 -20.82
C SER A 599 -15.08 42.41 -21.59
N LEU A 600 -14.97 41.41 -22.47
CA LEU A 600 -13.81 41.25 -23.36
C LEU A 600 -13.65 42.43 -24.31
N ARG A 601 -14.75 42.92 -24.90
CA ARG A 601 -14.73 44.14 -25.72
C ARG A 601 -14.27 45.36 -24.93
N ALA A 602 -14.77 45.53 -23.71
CA ALA A 602 -14.34 46.63 -22.83
C ALA A 602 -12.84 46.50 -22.49
N MET A 603 -12.36 45.28 -22.24
CA MET A 603 -10.96 44.99 -21.96
C MET A 603 -10.07 45.30 -23.18
N ALA A 604 -10.46 44.87 -24.37
CA ALA A 604 -9.75 45.14 -25.62
C ALA A 604 -9.62 46.65 -25.89
N MET A 605 -10.73 47.38 -25.76
CA MET A 605 -10.75 48.85 -25.89
C MET A 605 -9.90 49.52 -24.83
N ALA A 606 -9.91 49.00 -23.60
CA ALA A 606 -9.06 49.51 -22.55
C ALA A 606 -7.60 49.29 -22.95
N ILE A 607 -7.09 48.06 -23.02
CA ILE A 607 -5.66 47.78 -23.20
C ILE A 607 -5.11 48.08 -24.61
N GLY A 608 -5.93 48.57 -25.53
CA GLY A 608 -5.52 48.97 -26.88
C GLY A 608 -5.28 47.80 -27.84
N THR A 609 -5.98 46.69 -27.65
CA THR A 609 -5.96 45.51 -28.56
C THR A 609 -7.31 45.34 -29.27
N THR A 610 -7.43 44.29 -30.07
CA THR A 610 -8.67 43.89 -30.77
C THR A 610 -9.33 42.70 -30.08
N PHE A 611 -10.62 42.50 -30.29
CA PHE A 611 -11.35 41.30 -29.90
C PHE A 611 -12.05 40.74 -31.15
N ASP A 612 -11.70 39.53 -31.54
CA ASP A 612 -12.35 38.82 -32.63
C ASP A 612 -13.58 38.08 -32.08
N GLU A 613 -14.77 38.57 -32.40
CA GLU A 613 -16.03 37.96 -31.94
C GLU A 613 -16.28 36.57 -32.52
N GLN A 614 -15.72 36.25 -33.70
CA GLN A 614 -15.90 34.94 -34.32
C GLN A 614 -14.93 33.91 -33.74
N ALA A 615 -13.68 34.32 -33.51
CA ALA A 615 -12.67 33.45 -32.90
C ALA A 615 -12.78 33.38 -31.37
N GLY A 616 -13.48 34.33 -30.74
CA GLY A 616 -13.59 34.44 -29.28
C GLY A 616 -12.27 34.80 -28.61
N GLN A 617 -11.39 35.53 -29.28
CA GLN A 617 -10.02 35.77 -28.83
C GLN A 617 -9.64 37.25 -28.82
N LEU A 618 -8.88 37.65 -27.81
CA LEU A 618 -8.20 38.94 -27.77
C LEU A 618 -6.96 38.89 -28.69
N GLY A 619 -6.67 40.01 -29.36
CA GLY A 619 -5.44 40.18 -30.11
C GLY A 619 -4.21 40.23 -29.20
N GLY A 620 -3.04 39.95 -29.79
CA GLY A 620 -1.74 40.04 -29.10
C GLY A 620 -1.50 41.40 -28.44
N VAL A 621 -0.77 41.38 -27.33
CA VAL A 621 -0.42 42.57 -26.54
C VAL A 621 1.09 42.61 -26.30
N PRO A 622 1.67 43.81 -26.02
CA PRO A 622 3.06 43.90 -25.61
C PRO A 622 3.34 43.08 -24.34
N CYS A 623 4.44 42.33 -24.32
CA CYS A 623 4.82 41.51 -23.17
C CYS A 623 5.22 42.31 -21.92
N ASP A 624 5.38 43.63 -22.04
CA ASP A 624 5.59 44.56 -20.92
C ASP A 624 4.29 45.24 -20.45
N LEU A 625 3.11 44.83 -20.97
CA LEU A 625 1.81 45.28 -20.48
C LEU A 625 1.68 44.97 -18.98
N GLY A 626 1.20 45.94 -18.20
CA GLY A 626 1.09 45.80 -16.75
C GLY A 626 2.38 46.10 -15.97
N SER A 627 3.50 46.38 -16.64
CA SER A 627 4.79 46.70 -15.99
C SER A 627 4.76 47.97 -15.13
N ARG A 628 3.72 48.79 -15.23
CA ARG A 628 3.57 50.04 -14.47
C ARG A 628 2.59 49.92 -13.30
N GLY A 629 2.18 48.69 -12.98
CA GLY A 629 1.33 48.36 -11.83
C GLY A 629 -0.16 48.24 -12.17
N GLU A 630 -0.52 48.17 -13.45
CA GLU A 630 -1.90 47.90 -13.85
C GLU A 630 -2.35 46.51 -13.36
N SER A 631 -3.57 46.44 -12.84
CA SER A 631 -4.15 45.22 -12.28
C SER A 631 -5.61 45.08 -12.68
N LEU A 632 -6.07 43.85 -12.79
CA LEU A 632 -7.48 43.53 -12.96
C LEU A 632 -8.08 43.21 -11.58
N SER A 633 -9.05 44.01 -11.17
CA SER A 633 -9.72 43.91 -9.87
C SER A 633 -11.07 43.23 -10.00
N PHE A 634 -11.33 42.27 -9.12
CA PHE A 634 -12.53 41.43 -9.07
C PHE A 634 -13.20 41.65 -7.72
N GLY A 635 -14.47 42.04 -7.74
CA GLY A 635 -15.27 42.29 -6.55
C GLY A 635 -16.37 41.26 -6.37
N PHE A 636 -16.53 40.77 -5.14
CA PHE A 636 -17.54 39.77 -4.77
C PHE A 636 -18.37 40.24 -3.58
N ASN A 637 -19.54 39.62 -3.39
CA ASN A 637 -20.45 39.91 -2.28
C ASN A 637 -20.71 41.41 -2.09
N ASN A 638 -21.19 42.08 -3.15
CA ASN A 638 -21.40 43.53 -3.19
C ASN A 638 -20.12 44.33 -2.88
N ASN A 639 -18.97 43.85 -3.37
CA ASN A 639 -17.64 44.44 -3.18
C ASN A 639 -17.12 44.43 -1.74
N GLN A 640 -17.64 43.55 -0.88
CA GLN A 640 -17.08 43.29 0.46
C GLN A 640 -15.78 42.49 0.40
N ALA A 641 -15.62 41.63 -0.61
CA ALA A 641 -14.34 41.02 -0.95
C ALA A 641 -13.84 41.59 -2.27
N LYS A 642 -12.55 41.94 -2.33
CA LYS A 642 -11.88 42.41 -3.54
C LYS A 642 -10.49 41.80 -3.68
N VAL A 643 -10.26 41.21 -4.84
CA VAL A 643 -8.96 40.67 -5.24
C VAL A 643 -8.48 41.43 -6.47
N SER A 644 -7.21 41.79 -6.51
CA SER A 644 -6.58 42.48 -7.62
C SER A 644 -5.37 41.68 -8.08
N THR A 645 -5.39 41.25 -9.34
CA THR A 645 -4.29 40.49 -9.92
C THR A 645 -3.51 41.37 -10.91
N PRO A 646 -2.18 41.50 -10.76
CA PRO A 646 -1.36 42.27 -11.69
C PRO A 646 -1.50 41.77 -13.13
N LEU A 647 -1.69 42.68 -14.09
CA LEU A 647 -1.82 42.28 -15.50
C LEU A 647 -0.57 41.55 -16.01
N ALA A 648 0.62 41.96 -15.56
CA ALA A 648 1.88 41.31 -15.93
C ALA A 648 1.98 39.84 -15.47
N ALA A 649 1.20 39.42 -14.46
CA ALA A 649 1.11 38.04 -14.00
C ALA A 649 0.14 37.20 -14.85
N MET A 650 -0.78 37.83 -15.58
CA MET A 650 -1.75 37.13 -16.45
C MET A 650 -1.21 36.85 -17.86
N LEU A 651 -0.09 37.46 -18.25
CA LEU A 651 0.45 37.35 -19.60
C LEU A 651 1.10 35.98 -19.85
N VAL A 652 0.68 35.34 -20.95
CA VAL A 652 1.28 34.11 -21.46
C VAL A 652 2.07 34.43 -22.73
N ARG A 653 3.26 33.85 -22.86
CA ARG A 653 4.09 33.95 -24.09
C ARG A 653 3.72 32.81 -25.03
N ASP A 654 3.48 33.14 -26.28
CA ASP A 654 3.39 32.14 -27.34
C ASP A 654 4.80 31.74 -27.78
N SER A 655 5.24 30.56 -27.35
CA SER A 655 6.54 30.01 -27.70
C SER A 655 6.57 29.34 -29.09
N SER A 656 5.40 29.20 -29.74
CA SER A 656 5.22 28.43 -30.97
C SER A 656 5.13 29.29 -32.24
N SER A 657 4.72 30.56 -32.14
CA SER A 657 4.48 31.41 -33.32
C SER A 657 5.66 32.30 -33.76
N GLY A 658 6.77 32.32 -33.01
CA GLY A 658 7.90 33.21 -33.31
C GLY A 658 7.56 34.71 -33.20
N THR A 659 6.41 35.05 -32.61
CA THR A 659 5.97 36.42 -32.38
C THR A 659 6.58 36.98 -31.08
N THR A 660 6.77 38.29 -31.03
CA THR A 660 7.26 38.99 -29.82
C THR A 660 6.13 39.48 -28.91
N GLU A 661 4.90 39.02 -29.16
CA GLU A 661 3.69 39.43 -28.47
C GLU A 661 3.30 38.41 -27.40
N CYS A 662 2.62 38.89 -26.36
CA CYS A 662 2.03 38.07 -25.31
C CYS A 662 0.51 38.06 -25.51
N PHE A 663 -0.18 37.11 -24.88
CA PHE A 663 -1.63 37.07 -24.88
C PHE A 663 -2.19 36.97 -23.46
N LEU A 664 -3.43 37.42 -23.31
CA LEU A 664 -4.22 37.25 -22.10
C LEU A 664 -5.17 36.06 -22.32
N PRO A 665 -5.08 34.98 -21.52
CA PRO A 665 -5.94 33.81 -21.67
C PRO A 665 -7.35 34.13 -21.13
N MET A 666 -8.09 34.92 -21.91
CA MET A 666 -9.44 35.37 -21.62
C MET A 666 -10.32 35.07 -22.82
N PHE A 667 -11.38 34.29 -22.59
CA PHE A 667 -12.29 33.77 -23.61
C PHE A 667 -13.74 34.10 -23.23
N PRO A 668 -14.67 34.08 -24.20
CA PRO A 668 -16.08 34.23 -23.89
C PRO A 668 -16.55 33.07 -22.99
N SER A 669 -17.52 33.33 -22.12
CA SER A 669 -18.28 32.31 -21.39
C SER A 669 -19.34 31.67 -22.29
N ASP A 670 -19.50 30.34 -22.24
CA ASP A 670 -20.30 29.58 -23.21
C ASP A 670 -21.82 29.85 -23.20
N GLU A 671 -22.37 30.52 -22.18
CA GLU A 671 -23.83 30.75 -22.11
C GLU A 671 -24.23 32.14 -21.55
N ASP A 672 -23.29 33.08 -21.37
CA ASP A 672 -23.47 34.37 -20.65
C ASP A 672 -24.06 34.26 -19.21
N ASP A 673 -24.46 33.06 -18.76
CA ASP A 673 -25.15 32.81 -17.48
C ASP A 673 -24.21 32.54 -16.30
N THR A 674 -22.96 32.14 -16.53
CA THR A 674 -21.94 31.96 -15.48
C THR A 674 -20.55 32.24 -16.04
N ALA A 675 -19.78 33.08 -15.34
CA ALA A 675 -18.36 33.29 -15.61
C ALA A 675 -17.53 32.17 -14.95
N SER A 676 -16.42 31.77 -15.55
CA SER A 676 -15.43 30.89 -14.89
C SER A 676 -14.13 31.68 -14.65
N LEU A 677 -13.77 31.81 -13.38
CA LEU A 677 -12.58 32.53 -12.93
C LEU A 677 -11.47 31.53 -12.57
N GLY A 678 -10.67 31.20 -13.58
CA GLY A 678 -9.55 30.27 -13.44
C GLY A 678 -8.23 30.93 -13.12
N ALA A 679 -7.15 30.33 -13.65
CA ALA A 679 -5.76 30.65 -13.33
C ALA A 679 -5.45 32.15 -13.28
N PRO A 680 -5.80 32.98 -14.28
CA PRO A 680 -5.39 34.38 -14.27
C PRO A 680 -5.96 35.15 -13.08
N PHE A 681 -7.14 34.77 -12.58
CA PHE A 681 -7.69 35.33 -11.35
C PHE A 681 -6.97 34.75 -10.11
N MET A 682 -6.86 33.42 -10.05
CA MET A 682 -6.39 32.70 -8.87
C MET A 682 -4.95 33.01 -8.46
N GLN A 683 -4.06 33.42 -9.37
CA GLN A 683 -2.69 33.81 -9.00
C GLN A 683 -2.64 35.02 -8.06
N GLY A 684 -3.58 35.96 -8.21
CA GLY A 684 -3.68 37.12 -7.33
C GLY A 684 -4.54 36.87 -6.09
N ALA A 685 -5.10 35.66 -5.93
CA ALA A 685 -6.02 35.32 -4.87
C ALA A 685 -5.45 34.24 -3.96
N TYR A 686 -5.56 34.43 -2.65
CA TYR A 686 -5.57 33.31 -1.71
C TYR A 686 -7.02 32.99 -1.42
N ILE A 687 -7.43 31.76 -1.71
CA ILE A 687 -8.84 31.37 -1.71
C ILE A 687 -9.06 30.28 -0.68
N VAL A 688 -10.05 30.47 0.18
CA VAL A 688 -10.46 29.48 1.19
C VAL A 688 -11.86 29.00 0.86
N PHE A 689 -11.98 27.71 0.58
CA PHE A 689 -13.22 27.01 0.38
C PHE A 689 -13.68 26.44 1.72
N ASP A 690 -14.79 26.95 2.24
CA ASP A 690 -15.40 26.49 3.49
C ASP A 690 -16.66 25.71 3.15
N LEU A 691 -16.52 24.38 3.06
CA LEU A 691 -17.58 23.47 2.64
C LEU A 691 -18.62 23.24 3.75
N ASP A 692 -18.21 23.35 5.01
CA ASP A 692 -19.12 23.26 6.16
C ASP A 692 -20.10 24.43 6.18
N GLN A 693 -19.62 25.65 5.96
CA GLN A 693 -20.44 26.86 5.93
C GLN A 693 -20.93 27.24 4.52
N LYS A 694 -20.60 26.44 3.51
CA LYS A 694 -20.96 26.65 2.09
C LYS A 694 -20.66 28.08 1.63
N LYS A 695 -19.42 28.54 1.86
CA LYS A 695 -18.98 29.90 1.49
C LYS A 695 -17.54 29.90 1.00
N ILE A 696 -17.16 31.00 0.35
CA ILE A 696 -15.79 31.26 -0.09
C ILE A 696 -15.27 32.50 0.63
N MET A 697 -14.02 32.43 1.10
CA MET A 697 -13.28 33.57 1.62
C MET A 697 -12.03 33.80 0.77
N MET A 698 -11.64 35.06 0.61
CA MET A 698 -10.55 35.44 -0.29
C MET A 698 -9.73 36.61 0.26
N ALA A 699 -8.46 36.67 -0.12
CA ALA A 699 -7.59 37.81 0.08
C ALA A 699 -6.65 37.97 -1.13
N ASN A 700 -6.00 39.13 -1.25
CA ASN A 700 -4.93 39.30 -2.22
C ASN A 700 -3.75 38.39 -1.86
N ALA A 701 -3.35 37.52 -2.79
CA ALA A 701 -2.17 36.69 -2.63
C ALA A 701 -0.90 37.55 -2.63
N ILE A 702 0.09 37.13 -1.87
CA ILE A 702 1.46 37.63 -1.98
C ILE A 702 2.13 36.75 -3.04
N ILE A 703 2.18 37.22 -4.28
CA ILE A 703 2.80 36.49 -5.39
C ILE A 703 4.31 36.33 -5.10
N ASN A 704 4.87 35.15 -5.36
CA ASN A 704 6.25 34.75 -5.06
C ASN A 704 6.59 34.74 -3.57
N ALA A 705 5.64 34.41 -2.70
CA ALA A 705 5.87 34.28 -1.27
C ALA A 705 6.66 33.01 -0.95
N THR A 706 7.83 33.16 -0.31
CA THR A 706 8.72 32.05 0.07
C THR A 706 8.47 31.54 1.50
N GLU A 707 7.86 32.35 2.37
CA GLU A 707 7.59 31.99 3.76
C GLU A 707 6.29 31.18 3.90
N SER A 708 6.11 30.47 5.02
CA SER A 708 4.88 29.75 5.37
C SER A 708 4.58 29.89 6.86
N SER A 709 3.31 30.12 7.20
CA SER A 709 2.80 30.28 8.56
C SER A 709 1.38 29.72 8.66
N LEU A 710 1.30 28.42 8.99
CA LEU A 710 0.06 27.67 9.04
C LEU A 710 -0.76 28.00 10.30
N GLN A 711 -2.05 28.27 10.10
CA GLN A 711 -3.03 28.48 11.15
C GLN A 711 -4.24 27.56 10.91
N LYS A 712 -4.64 26.81 11.94
CA LYS A 712 -5.87 26.01 11.90
C LYS A 712 -7.11 26.90 11.92
N LEU A 713 -8.17 26.43 11.25
CA LEU A 713 -9.50 27.00 11.36
C LEU A 713 -10.40 26.03 12.13
N ASP A 714 -11.13 26.55 13.11
CA ASP A 714 -12.12 25.79 13.87
C ASP A 714 -13.44 25.71 13.07
N ALA A 715 -14.21 24.63 13.30
CA ALA A 715 -15.48 24.34 12.63
C ALA A 715 -16.60 25.36 12.88
#